data_AF-W2WQZ2-F1
#
_entry.id   AF-W2WQZ2-F1
#
_cell.length_a   1.000
_cell.length_b   1.000
_cell.length_c   1.000
_cell.angle_alpha   90.00
_cell.angle_beta   90.00
_cell.angle_gamma   90.00
#
_symmetry.space_group_name_H-M   'P 1'
#
loop_
_entity.id
_entity.type
_entity.pdbx_description
1 polymer ?
#
loop_
_entity_poly.entity_id
_entity_poly.type
_entity_poly.pdbx_seq_one_letter_code
_entity_poly.pdbx_strand_id
1 'polypeptide(L)'
;MSTTQQDAAAANANPSGTIKTSVSIYFPILGAGLILFECLRRRFRRAYDTRRQEEDIFNVSTSNTRRDGLFRWVPADFRVPDDDILERCGLDTLTFLRFLRLGQKLALLAVGCSAVLFPVYATVAKQPSNGESIDPMTRISMSNLPEHSDRLWAPTVVAFVMAIYAMRLLVKEYKLYVQYRHEVLGRMEAPQYSVLVNDLPLHLRTRQTLKKYMSTIFPSSIRNVYVALECATLEALVNRREKVRGNLEHALAKCERSRKRPRHREGRSWVRMMMCKTGSRGYEVDSIDHYQDQLAMLNEEVAREIRSIDDAQAQLAIQVEEQEREMGSFDDDDEMQLSEGNWKRAAKKSKVDGDPKRAPLIDRRGRAEQLRNSFGGAEDDDTNEKKARRREREMSQEEREQIRKDRPIRVMRRAAFVSFSSLMSAQVAQQTLQSEDPECMTVAPAPHVDDINWDNIGLRYRTRALGMLVSSLISATIVLFWTIPTAFVASLATVESLRRALPFLNRAFDEYPILQDIFKQIAPLALVALSALAPIVFKFLSGREGHPSNTEVRAALFSKLAYFQLVQIFFVTVVVGTILDSLKEILDQPKKLVSMLGLSMPQQSTFFISYVIVQTGLGLVLELLRVVPLIVSALYALLAPKHTRRERNSPWLGLRDIAKTDPFDPTNPLADCFLVLLVTLTFAPIAPLVCYFTWFFFFMAEIVYRRQVLCVYKPMCFALGAYWPRMFKFCIIALVVAQLTLIGILSLKKATTPPIIIIVLIVIVLLFNYHVLTLYPPVAKYLPLTDCVHLDTARGLRDPTAPKFFFLDNVYRQPALNQRVPIRADYRMLVNDYNDETALTSPEIHSAEDQHLFTSVV
;
A
#
# COMPACT_ATOMS: atom_id res chain seq x y z
N MET A 1 -11.48 18.86 8.99
CA MET A 1 -12.64 18.49 8.15
C MET A 1 -13.90 19.26 8.50
N SER A 2 -14.30 19.35 9.76
CA SER A 2 -15.35 20.27 10.22
C SER A 2 -14.93 21.75 10.23
N THR A 3 -13.70 22.05 10.65
CA THR A 3 -13.12 23.40 10.55
C THR A 3 -13.05 23.84 9.09
N THR A 4 -12.54 22.98 8.21
CA THR A 4 -12.51 23.22 6.75
C THR A 4 -13.91 23.42 6.13
N GLN A 5 -14.99 22.91 6.76
CA GLN A 5 -16.36 23.11 6.30
C GLN A 5 -16.92 24.49 6.73
N GLN A 6 -16.62 24.95 7.94
CA GLN A 6 -16.91 26.33 8.36
C GLN A 6 -16.06 27.35 7.58
N ASP A 7 -14.79 27.02 7.33
CA ASP A 7 -13.90 27.82 6.48
C ASP A 7 -14.41 27.90 5.04
N ALA A 8 -15.06 26.84 4.52
CA ALA A 8 -15.68 26.85 3.19
C ALA A 8 -16.83 27.86 3.10
N ALA A 9 -17.70 27.94 4.12
CA ALA A 9 -18.78 28.92 4.17
C ALA A 9 -18.22 30.36 4.28
N ALA A 10 -17.22 30.58 5.13
CA ALA A 10 -16.56 31.88 5.29
C ALA A 10 -15.82 32.32 4.01
N ALA A 11 -15.14 31.40 3.31
CA ALA A 11 -14.45 31.67 2.05
C ALA A 11 -15.39 32.19 0.96
N ASN A 12 -16.63 31.72 0.95
CA ASN A 12 -17.63 32.06 -0.07
C ASN A 12 -18.28 33.44 0.16
N ALA A 13 -18.15 34.03 1.35
CA ALA A 13 -18.71 35.35 1.65
C ALA A 13 -17.97 36.48 0.90
N ASN A 14 -16.66 36.32 0.64
CA ASN A 14 -15.82 37.25 -0.12
C ASN A 14 -14.83 36.47 -1.00
N PRO A 15 -15.25 35.87 -2.13
CA PRO A 15 -14.46 34.95 -2.93
C PRO A 15 -13.16 35.59 -3.48
N SER A 16 -13.25 36.83 -3.95
CA SER A 16 -12.10 37.57 -4.49
C SER A 16 -11.04 37.84 -3.41
N GLY A 17 -11.49 38.24 -2.21
CA GLY A 17 -10.64 38.47 -1.04
C GLY A 17 -9.94 37.19 -0.59
N THR A 18 -10.67 36.09 -0.45
CA THR A 18 -10.14 34.81 0.03
C THR A 18 -9.07 34.22 -0.89
N ILE A 19 -9.28 34.31 -2.20
CA ILE A 19 -8.28 33.85 -3.16
C ILE A 19 -7.04 34.75 -3.10
N LYS A 20 -7.22 36.08 -3.03
CA LYS A 20 -6.10 37.03 -2.92
C LYS A 20 -5.27 36.78 -1.67
N THR A 21 -5.90 36.55 -0.52
CA THR A 21 -5.19 36.23 0.74
C THR A 21 -4.48 34.89 0.64
N SER A 22 -5.15 33.85 0.12
CA SER A 22 -4.55 32.52 -0.08
C SER A 22 -3.32 32.59 -1.00
N VAL A 23 -3.42 33.29 -2.14
CA VAL A 23 -2.30 33.49 -3.07
C VAL A 23 -1.16 34.25 -2.37
N SER A 24 -1.49 35.33 -1.66
CA SER A 24 -0.51 36.16 -0.96
C SER A 24 0.21 35.43 0.18
N ILE A 25 -0.36 34.36 0.74
CA ILE A 25 0.26 33.58 1.81
C ILE A 25 1.06 32.41 1.22
N TYR A 26 0.42 31.59 0.38
CA TYR A 26 0.98 30.29 -0.01
C TYR A 26 1.99 30.36 -1.17
N PHE A 27 1.90 31.34 -2.09
CA PHE A 27 2.93 31.48 -3.14
C PHE A 27 4.27 31.99 -2.60
N PRO A 28 4.33 32.94 -1.65
CA PRO A 28 5.58 33.26 -0.96
C PRO A 28 6.15 32.08 -0.18
N ILE A 29 5.30 31.25 0.46
CA ILE A 29 5.74 30.00 1.09
C ILE A 29 6.34 29.04 0.06
N LEU A 30 5.74 28.92 -1.13
CA LEU A 30 6.29 28.15 -2.24
C LEU A 30 7.68 28.64 -2.65
N GLY A 31 7.81 29.95 -2.90
CA GLY A 31 9.09 30.57 -3.28
C GLY A 31 10.17 30.39 -2.20
N ALA A 32 9.84 30.69 -0.95
CA ALA A 32 10.73 30.51 0.19
C ALA A 32 11.10 29.04 0.41
N GLY A 33 10.15 28.12 0.24
CA GLY A 33 10.35 26.69 0.32
C GLY A 33 11.30 26.16 -0.74
N LEU A 34 11.19 26.64 -1.98
CA LEU A 34 12.12 26.30 -3.07
C LEU A 34 13.53 26.82 -2.81
N ILE A 35 13.66 28.05 -2.28
CA ILE A 35 14.96 28.62 -1.89
C ILE A 35 15.56 27.83 -0.73
N LEU A 36 14.76 27.53 0.29
CA LEU A 36 15.18 26.72 1.44
C LEU A 36 15.62 25.33 1.00
N PHE A 37 14.89 24.70 0.08
CA PHE A 37 15.27 23.42 -0.50
C PHE A 37 16.61 23.51 -1.23
N GLU A 38 16.85 24.54 -2.03
CA GLU A 38 18.13 24.71 -2.74
C GLU A 38 19.30 24.90 -1.75
N CYS A 39 19.08 25.62 -0.64
CA CYS A 39 20.04 25.75 0.45
C CYS A 39 20.29 24.41 1.18
N LEU A 40 19.23 23.71 1.56
CA LEU A 40 19.31 22.44 2.29
C LEU A 40 19.90 21.32 1.44
N ARG A 41 19.55 21.24 0.16
CA ARG A 41 20.10 20.25 -0.79
C ARG A 41 21.61 20.38 -0.93
N ARG A 42 22.12 21.62 -0.97
CA ARG A 42 23.57 21.90 -1.05
C ARG A 42 24.28 21.55 0.26
N ARG A 43 23.66 21.87 1.40
CA ARG A 43 24.24 21.64 2.73
C ARG A 43 24.18 20.18 3.17
N PHE A 44 23.09 19.48 2.87
CA PHE A 44 22.79 18.12 3.34
C PHE A 44 22.61 17.15 2.18
N ARG A 45 23.66 16.92 1.38
CA ARG A 45 23.63 16.00 0.24
C ARG A 45 23.15 14.59 0.63
N ARG A 46 23.55 14.09 1.80
CA ARG A 46 23.13 12.77 2.33
C ARG A 46 21.62 12.61 2.49
N ALA A 47 20.85 13.68 2.66
CA ALA A 47 19.40 13.60 2.86
C ALA A 47 18.60 13.72 1.55
N TYR A 48 19.16 14.37 0.53
CA TYR A 48 18.46 14.74 -0.71
C TYR A 48 19.03 14.07 -1.97
N ASP A 49 20.12 13.30 -1.83
CA ASP A 49 20.76 12.52 -2.90
C ASP A 49 21.17 11.13 -2.38
N THR A 50 20.29 10.51 -1.58
CA THR A 50 20.53 9.20 -0.94
C THR A 50 20.78 8.11 -1.97
N ARG A 51 20.03 8.15 -3.08
CA ARG A 51 20.07 7.12 -4.11
C ARG A 51 21.34 7.18 -4.93
N ARG A 52 21.76 8.38 -5.33
CA ARG A 52 23.00 8.59 -6.08
C ARG A 52 24.21 8.09 -5.29
N GLN A 53 24.19 8.27 -3.97
CA GLN A 53 25.25 7.78 -3.11
C GLN A 53 25.30 6.24 -3.06
N GLU A 54 24.15 5.54 -3.00
CA GLU A 54 24.13 4.07 -3.11
C GLU A 54 24.69 3.62 -4.47
N GLU A 55 24.26 4.25 -5.58
CA GLU A 55 24.74 3.91 -6.94
C GLU A 55 26.24 4.23 -7.16
N ASP A 56 26.74 5.36 -6.62
CA ASP A 56 28.15 5.78 -6.71
C ASP A 56 29.07 4.88 -5.85
N ILE A 57 28.57 4.28 -4.76
CA ILE A 57 29.32 3.29 -3.96
C ILE A 57 29.57 2.01 -4.77
N PHE A 58 28.63 1.60 -5.61
CA PHE A 58 28.75 0.39 -6.42
C PHE A 58 29.45 0.63 -7.77
N ASN A 59 29.31 1.83 -8.35
CA ASN A 59 29.86 2.17 -9.67
C ASN A 59 30.95 3.23 -9.55
N VAL A 60 32.18 2.83 -9.21
CA VAL A 60 33.36 3.72 -9.08
C VAL A 60 33.75 4.42 -10.42
N SER A 61 33.08 4.13 -11.54
CA SER A 61 33.61 4.48 -12.88
C SER A 61 32.76 5.40 -13.78
N THR A 62 31.57 5.87 -13.40
CA THR A 62 30.74 6.66 -14.35
C THR A 62 29.96 7.80 -13.71
N SER A 63 30.60 8.98 -13.65
CA SER A 63 30.09 10.28 -14.16
C SER A 63 30.59 11.45 -13.33
N ASN A 64 31.85 11.79 -13.57
CA ASN A 64 32.38 13.10 -13.30
C ASN A 64 31.76 14.12 -14.30
N THR A 65 30.49 14.50 -14.12
CA THR A 65 29.85 15.62 -14.86
C THR A 65 28.95 16.47 -13.96
N ARG A 66 29.61 17.25 -13.11
CA ARG A 66 29.51 18.70 -12.91
C ARG A 66 28.18 19.41 -13.29
N ARG A 67 27.57 20.13 -12.32
CA ARG A 67 27.46 21.62 -12.26
C ARG A 67 26.40 22.07 -11.23
N ASP A 68 26.86 22.41 -10.02
CA ASP A 68 26.06 23.02 -8.94
C ASP A 68 25.64 24.48 -9.27
N GLY A 69 24.71 24.65 -10.21
CA GLY A 69 24.03 25.93 -10.44
C GLY A 69 22.68 26.00 -9.73
N LEU A 70 22.24 27.20 -9.33
CA LEU A 70 20.88 27.41 -8.80
C LEU A 70 19.86 26.91 -9.82
N PHE A 71 18.91 26.08 -9.38
CA PHE A 71 17.81 25.51 -10.19
C PHE A 71 18.19 24.74 -11.47
N ARG A 72 19.48 24.45 -11.71
CA ARG A 72 19.90 23.66 -12.89
C ARG A 72 19.46 22.19 -12.86
N TRP A 73 19.00 21.71 -11.70
CA TRP A 73 18.45 20.37 -11.56
C TRP A 73 17.10 20.21 -12.26
N VAL A 74 16.28 21.28 -12.36
CA VAL A 74 14.97 21.21 -13.03
C VAL A 74 15.12 20.77 -14.49
N PRO A 75 15.87 21.47 -15.37
CA PRO A 75 16.02 21.03 -16.76
C PRO A 75 16.79 19.70 -16.87
N ALA A 76 17.61 19.32 -15.90
CA ALA A 76 18.29 18.03 -15.90
C ALA A 76 17.30 16.88 -15.67
N ASP A 77 16.40 17.02 -14.69
CA ASP A 77 15.40 16.00 -14.37
C ASP A 77 14.40 15.80 -15.53
N PHE A 78 14.02 16.89 -16.24
CA PHE A 78 13.14 16.80 -17.42
C PHE A 78 13.81 16.21 -18.66
N ARG A 79 15.14 16.21 -18.74
CA ARG A 79 15.88 15.57 -19.85
C ARG A 79 15.96 14.06 -19.71
N VAL A 80 15.72 13.51 -18.52
CA VAL A 80 15.73 12.07 -18.29
C VAL A 80 14.56 11.44 -19.08
N PRO A 81 14.84 10.50 -20.00
CA PRO A 81 13.81 9.84 -20.79
C PRO A 81 12.95 8.91 -19.93
N ASP A 82 11.74 8.61 -20.40
CA ASP A 82 10.81 7.72 -19.69
C ASP A 82 11.41 6.30 -19.51
N ASP A 83 12.23 5.84 -20.45
CA ASP A 83 12.85 4.50 -20.43
C ASP A 83 13.88 4.38 -19.29
N ASP A 84 14.68 5.43 -19.08
CA ASP A 84 15.61 5.51 -17.93
C ASP A 84 14.84 5.53 -16.60
N ILE A 85 13.69 6.22 -16.56
CA ILE A 85 12.82 6.26 -15.37
C ILE A 85 12.23 4.87 -15.11
N LEU A 86 11.85 4.14 -16.15
CA LEU A 86 11.33 2.78 -16.03
C LEU A 86 12.37 1.85 -15.40
N GLU A 87 13.58 1.86 -15.94
CA GLU A 87 14.68 1.00 -15.49
C GLU A 87 15.12 1.34 -14.08
N ARG A 88 15.24 2.64 -13.79
CA ARG A 88 15.71 3.09 -12.48
C ARG A 88 14.62 2.99 -11.44
N CYS A 89 13.37 3.35 -11.70
CA CYS A 89 12.36 3.62 -10.67
C CYS A 89 11.20 2.62 -10.62
N GLY A 90 11.05 1.79 -11.66
CA GLY A 90 9.97 0.82 -11.81
C GLY A 90 8.72 1.38 -12.50
N LEU A 91 7.84 0.47 -12.92
CA LEU A 91 6.67 0.78 -13.75
C LEU A 91 5.62 1.61 -13.02
N ASP A 92 5.27 1.27 -11.79
CA ASP A 92 4.23 1.99 -11.04
C ASP A 92 4.61 3.48 -10.85
N THR A 93 5.89 3.76 -10.60
CA THR A 93 6.40 5.12 -10.49
C THR A 93 6.31 5.89 -11.82
N LEU A 94 6.67 5.24 -12.94
CA LEU A 94 6.51 5.83 -14.26
C LEU A 94 5.03 6.14 -14.56
N THR A 95 4.12 5.21 -14.26
CA THR A 95 2.68 5.41 -14.48
C THR A 95 2.12 6.56 -13.63
N PHE A 96 2.63 6.74 -12.41
CA PHE A 96 2.29 7.89 -11.57
C PHE A 96 2.74 9.23 -12.19
N LEU A 97 4.00 9.33 -12.64
CA LEU A 97 4.49 10.55 -13.30
C LEU A 97 3.71 10.84 -14.60
N ARG A 98 3.36 9.81 -15.36
CA ARG A 98 2.54 9.94 -16.57
C ARG A 98 1.11 10.38 -16.27
N PHE A 99 0.55 9.96 -15.14
CA PHE A 99 -0.73 10.47 -14.68
C PHE A 99 -0.70 11.96 -14.35
N LEU A 100 0.38 12.47 -13.75
CA LEU A 100 0.57 13.91 -13.55
C LEU A 100 0.60 14.66 -14.88
N ARG A 101 1.32 14.14 -15.89
CA ARG A 101 1.33 14.71 -17.25
C ARG A 101 -0.05 14.66 -17.92
N LEU A 102 -0.83 13.60 -17.69
CA LEU A 102 -2.21 13.51 -18.17
C LEU A 102 -3.08 14.60 -17.52
N GLY A 103 -2.98 14.79 -16.21
CA GLY A 103 -3.65 15.87 -15.49
C GLY A 103 -3.26 17.26 -16.00
N GLN A 104 -1.96 17.48 -16.23
CA GLN A 104 -1.44 18.72 -16.80
C GLN A 104 -2.00 19.00 -18.20
N LYS A 105 -2.02 18.01 -19.10
CA LYS A 105 -2.59 18.17 -20.46
C LYS A 105 -4.08 18.50 -20.42
N LEU A 106 -4.84 17.85 -19.54
CA LEU A 106 -6.26 18.12 -19.36
C LEU A 106 -6.52 19.51 -18.81
N ALA A 107 -5.79 19.90 -17.76
CA ALA A 107 -5.91 21.23 -17.17
C ALA A 107 -5.50 22.33 -18.16
N LEU A 108 -4.48 22.09 -19.00
CA LEU A 108 -4.06 23.03 -20.04
C LEU A 108 -5.15 23.23 -21.10
N LEU A 109 -5.81 22.16 -21.53
CA LEU A 109 -6.95 22.28 -22.45
C LEU A 109 -8.08 23.08 -21.80
N ALA A 110 -8.39 22.82 -20.53
CA ALA A 110 -9.42 23.55 -19.81
C ALA A 110 -9.09 25.05 -19.67
N VAL A 111 -7.81 25.39 -19.46
CA VAL A 111 -7.31 26.78 -19.53
C VAL A 111 -7.54 27.37 -20.92
N GLY A 112 -7.28 26.62 -22.00
CA GLY A 112 -7.61 27.05 -23.36
C GLY A 112 -9.11 27.32 -23.56
N CYS A 113 -9.98 26.43 -23.06
CA CYS A 113 -11.43 26.61 -23.12
C CYS A 113 -11.91 27.81 -22.29
N SER A 114 -11.21 28.18 -21.22
CA SER A 114 -11.57 29.33 -20.38
C SER A 114 -11.57 30.66 -21.15
N ALA A 115 -10.72 30.80 -22.18
CA ALA A 115 -10.65 32.00 -23.01
C ALA A 115 -11.97 32.28 -23.76
N VAL A 116 -12.72 31.23 -24.10
CA VAL A 116 -14.06 31.34 -24.71
C VAL A 116 -15.14 31.55 -23.65
N LEU A 117 -15.01 30.92 -22.48
CA LEU A 117 -16.01 30.99 -21.43
C LEU A 117 -16.02 32.34 -20.68
N PHE A 118 -14.86 32.96 -20.45
CA PHE A 118 -14.80 34.22 -19.70
C PHE A 118 -15.61 35.35 -20.35
N PRO A 119 -15.50 35.64 -21.67
CA PRO A 119 -16.36 36.63 -22.32
C PRO A 119 -17.84 36.25 -22.27
N VAL A 120 -18.18 34.97 -22.48
CA VAL A 120 -19.58 34.50 -22.46
C VAL A 120 -20.23 34.73 -21.09
N TYR A 121 -19.48 34.50 -20.01
CA TYR A 121 -19.95 34.72 -18.63
C TYR A 121 -19.95 36.20 -18.22
N ALA A 122 -18.92 36.97 -18.59
CA ALA A 122 -18.75 38.35 -18.15
C ALA A 122 -19.66 39.37 -18.86
N THR A 123 -20.12 39.05 -20.08
CA THR A 123 -20.99 39.90 -20.92
C THR A 123 -22.47 39.83 -20.53
N VAL A 124 -22.84 39.07 -19.51
CA VAL A 124 -24.19 39.14 -18.91
C VAL A 124 -24.24 40.34 -17.98
N ALA A 125 -24.85 41.43 -18.46
CA ALA A 125 -25.11 42.62 -17.65
C ALA A 125 -26.32 42.37 -16.74
N LYS A 126 -26.09 41.84 -15.53
CA LYS A 126 -27.01 42.04 -14.42
C LYS A 126 -26.54 43.28 -13.66
N GLN A 127 -27.25 44.41 -13.79
CA GLN A 127 -27.17 45.44 -12.77
C GLN A 127 -27.95 44.92 -11.56
N PRO A 128 -27.32 44.77 -10.38
CA PRO A 128 -28.05 44.46 -9.17
C PRO A 128 -28.95 45.65 -8.83
N SER A 129 -30.20 45.36 -8.46
CA SER A 129 -31.21 46.36 -8.10
C SER A 129 -30.81 47.27 -6.93
N ASN A 130 -29.76 46.91 -6.18
CA ASN A 130 -29.34 47.55 -4.93
C ASN A 130 -28.00 48.32 -5.03
N GLY A 131 -27.41 48.49 -6.22
CA GLY A 131 -26.15 49.23 -6.38
C GLY A 131 -24.88 48.58 -5.82
N GLU A 132 -24.98 47.34 -5.32
CA GLU A 132 -23.87 46.56 -4.78
C GLU A 132 -23.03 45.94 -5.92
N SER A 133 -21.72 46.16 -5.99
CA SER A 133 -20.90 45.63 -7.08
C SER A 133 -20.81 44.11 -7.01
N ILE A 134 -21.21 43.40 -8.07
CA ILE A 134 -21.02 41.95 -8.19
C ILE A 134 -19.52 41.64 -8.13
N ASP A 135 -19.14 40.72 -7.23
CA ASP A 135 -17.76 40.25 -7.13
C ASP A 135 -17.20 39.83 -8.50
N PRO A 136 -15.95 40.21 -8.84
CA PRO A 136 -15.37 39.90 -10.14
C PRO A 136 -15.29 38.38 -10.40
N MET A 137 -15.18 37.59 -9.33
CA MET A 137 -15.12 36.13 -9.40
C MET A 137 -16.45 35.50 -9.79
N THR A 138 -17.56 35.98 -9.23
CA THR A 138 -18.89 35.44 -9.56
C THR A 138 -19.27 35.83 -10.98
N ARG A 139 -18.86 37.03 -11.44
CA ARG A 139 -19.07 37.53 -12.81
C ARG A 139 -18.47 36.64 -13.90
N ILE A 140 -17.33 36.00 -13.65
CA ILE A 140 -16.63 35.13 -14.61
C ILE A 140 -16.97 33.63 -14.46
N SER A 141 -18.06 33.32 -13.77
CA SER A 141 -18.49 31.94 -13.51
C SER A 141 -19.91 31.68 -14.06
N MET A 142 -20.25 30.41 -14.23
CA MET A 142 -21.58 29.98 -14.68
C MET A 142 -22.72 30.46 -13.76
N SER A 143 -22.42 30.80 -12.50
CA SER A 143 -23.42 31.33 -11.56
C SER A 143 -24.09 32.62 -12.06
N ASN A 144 -23.35 33.44 -12.83
CA ASN A 144 -23.83 34.72 -13.39
C ASN A 144 -24.85 34.57 -14.53
N LEU A 145 -24.92 33.41 -15.20
CA LEU A 145 -25.85 33.20 -16.32
C LEU A 145 -27.32 33.22 -15.85
N PRO A 146 -28.24 33.87 -16.59
CA PRO A 146 -29.66 33.87 -16.25
C PRO A 146 -30.33 32.52 -16.57
N GLU A 147 -31.50 32.29 -15.98
CA GLU A 147 -32.35 31.15 -16.34
C GLU A 147 -32.78 31.26 -17.81
N HIS A 148 -32.95 30.12 -18.50
CA HIS A 148 -33.39 30.03 -19.90
C HIS A 148 -32.47 30.70 -20.96
N SER A 149 -31.20 30.97 -20.65
CA SER A 149 -30.28 31.60 -21.60
C SER A 149 -29.68 30.62 -22.62
N ASP A 150 -29.67 30.99 -23.90
CA ASP A 150 -28.95 30.26 -24.96
C ASP A 150 -27.42 30.17 -24.71
N ARG A 151 -26.88 31.05 -23.86
CA ARG A 151 -25.45 31.05 -23.50
C ARG A 151 -25.04 29.79 -22.71
N LEU A 152 -25.99 29.02 -22.19
CA LEU A 152 -25.76 27.73 -21.52
C LEU A 152 -25.26 26.63 -22.47
N TRP A 153 -25.29 26.86 -23.79
CA TRP A 153 -24.63 25.99 -24.75
C TRP A 153 -23.10 26.03 -24.67
N ALA A 154 -22.50 27.15 -24.30
CA ALA A 154 -21.05 27.28 -24.20
C ALA A 154 -20.40 26.29 -23.20
N PRO A 155 -20.84 26.18 -21.92
CA PRO A 155 -20.32 25.17 -21.00
C PRO A 155 -20.58 23.73 -21.49
N THR A 156 -21.68 23.52 -22.20
CA THR A 156 -22.04 22.20 -22.76
C THR A 156 -21.05 21.79 -23.83
N VAL A 157 -20.71 22.68 -24.77
CA VAL A 157 -19.68 22.43 -25.80
C VAL A 157 -18.31 22.17 -25.17
N VAL A 158 -17.93 22.94 -24.15
CA VAL A 158 -16.67 22.73 -23.43
C VAL A 158 -16.63 21.36 -22.77
N ALA A 159 -17.74 20.90 -22.16
CA ALA A 159 -17.81 19.56 -21.59
C ALA A 159 -17.59 18.44 -22.63
N PHE A 160 -18.11 18.60 -23.85
CA PHE A 160 -17.85 17.67 -24.95
C PHE A 160 -16.38 17.67 -25.37
N VAL A 161 -15.80 18.87 -25.58
CA VAL A 161 -14.39 19.02 -25.96
C VAL A 161 -13.48 18.37 -24.91
N MET A 162 -13.74 18.63 -23.63
CA MET A 162 -13.00 18.05 -22.51
C MET A 162 -13.16 16.53 -22.45
N ALA A 163 -14.37 16.00 -22.59
CA ALA A 163 -14.62 14.56 -22.54
C ALA A 163 -13.96 13.81 -23.70
N ILE A 164 -14.08 14.32 -24.94
CA ILE A 164 -13.46 13.71 -26.12
C ILE A 164 -11.94 13.71 -25.99
N TYR A 165 -11.35 14.83 -25.56
CA TYR A 165 -9.91 14.90 -25.36
C TYR A 165 -9.42 13.98 -24.23
N ALA A 166 -10.16 13.90 -23.11
CA ALA A 166 -9.86 12.98 -22.03
C ALA A 166 -9.91 11.52 -22.47
N MET A 167 -10.95 11.10 -23.20
CA MET A 167 -11.03 9.74 -23.76
C MET A 167 -9.83 9.45 -24.68
N ARG A 168 -9.45 10.40 -25.55
CA ARG A 168 -8.31 10.24 -26.47
C ARG A 168 -6.98 10.12 -25.73
N LEU A 169 -6.76 10.93 -24.69
CA LEU A 169 -5.59 10.85 -23.83
C LEU A 169 -5.56 9.53 -23.05
N LEU A 170 -6.68 9.10 -22.48
CA LEU A 170 -6.76 7.86 -21.72
C LEU A 170 -6.42 6.64 -22.59
N VAL A 171 -6.90 6.56 -23.83
CA VAL A 171 -6.48 5.49 -24.77
C VAL A 171 -4.98 5.55 -25.05
N LYS A 172 -4.46 6.76 -25.32
CA LYS A 172 -3.03 6.93 -25.61
C LYS A 172 -2.16 6.46 -24.45
N GLU A 173 -2.48 6.87 -23.23
CA GLU A 173 -1.73 6.46 -22.05
C GLU A 173 -1.93 4.97 -21.73
N TYR A 174 -3.11 4.39 -22.00
CA TYR A 174 -3.32 2.94 -21.82
C TYR A 174 -2.46 2.12 -22.81
N LYS A 175 -2.40 2.54 -24.07
CA LYS A 175 -1.51 1.91 -25.08
C LYS A 175 -0.05 1.94 -24.64
N LEU A 176 0.41 3.09 -24.14
CA LEU A 176 1.78 3.26 -23.64
C LEU A 176 2.02 2.40 -22.39
N TYR A 177 1.05 2.33 -21.48
CA TYR A 177 1.11 1.44 -20.32
C TYR A 177 1.27 -0.03 -20.72
N VAL A 178 0.53 -0.51 -21.73
CA VAL A 178 0.67 -1.88 -22.23
C VAL A 178 2.09 -2.12 -22.76
N GLN A 179 2.63 -1.19 -23.55
CA GLN A 179 4.00 -1.31 -24.10
C GLN A 179 5.06 -1.40 -23.00
N TYR A 180 5.06 -0.47 -22.05
CA TYR A 180 6.01 -0.49 -20.93
C TYR A 180 5.83 -1.71 -20.01
N ARG A 181 4.58 -2.15 -19.84
CA ARG A 181 4.31 -3.37 -19.08
C ARG A 181 4.86 -4.60 -19.78
N HIS A 182 4.71 -4.73 -21.10
CA HIS A 182 5.31 -5.82 -21.87
C HIS A 182 6.84 -5.78 -21.83
N GLU A 183 7.44 -4.59 -21.85
CA GLU A 183 8.88 -4.44 -21.71
C GLU A 183 9.38 -4.91 -20.33
N VAL A 184 8.73 -4.50 -19.24
CA VAL A 184 9.05 -4.98 -17.89
C VAL A 184 8.80 -6.48 -17.76
N LEU A 185 7.70 -6.98 -18.33
CA LEU A 185 7.40 -8.40 -18.47
C LEU A 185 8.28 -9.13 -19.50
N GLY A 186 9.21 -8.44 -20.17
CA GLY A 186 10.27 -9.06 -20.96
C GLY A 186 11.62 -9.05 -20.26
N ARG A 187 11.81 -8.17 -19.26
CA ARG A 187 13.06 -8.02 -18.50
C ARG A 187 13.14 -8.90 -17.24
N MET A 188 12.03 -9.15 -16.54
CA MET A 188 12.09 -10.00 -15.33
C MET A 188 12.45 -11.44 -15.66
N GLU A 189 13.20 -12.10 -14.77
CA GLU A 189 13.62 -13.48 -14.99
C GLU A 189 12.70 -14.42 -14.22
N ALA A 190 12.84 -14.54 -12.90
CA ALA A 190 12.16 -15.58 -12.13
C ALA A 190 10.60 -15.52 -12.14
N PRO A 191 9.94 -14.37 -11.94
CA PRO A 191 8.48 -14.33 -11.85
C PRO A 191 7.73 -14.66 -13.14
N GLN A 192 8.35 -14.52 -14.30
CA GLN A 192 7.69 -14.76 -15.58
C GLN A 192 7.60 -16.24 -15.93
N TYR A 193 8.60 -17.02 -15.52
CA TYR A 193 8.60 -18.49 -15.66
C TYR A 193 7.75 -19.17 -14.59
N SER A 194 7.37 -18.45 -13.54
CA SER A 194 6.68 -19.02 -12.39
C SER A 194 5.22 -18.61 -12.33
N VAL A 195 4.40 -19.53 -11.82
CA VAL A 195 2.96 -19.38 -11.78
C VAL A 195 2.44 -19.79 -10.41
N LEU A 196 1.54 -19.00 -9.85
CA LEU A 196 0.87 -19.27 -8.58
C LEU A 196 -0.43 -20.04 -8.84
N VAL A 197 -0.48 -21.29 -8.39
CA VAL A 197 -1.68 -22.12 -8.41
C VAL A 197 -2.35 -22.03 -7.05
N ASN A 198 -3.57 -21.50 -6.99
CA ASN A 198 -4.36 -21.38 -5.78
C ASN A 198 -5.45 -22.47 -5.69
N ASP A 199 -5.99 -22.67 -4.50
CA ASP A 199 -7.06 -23.63 -4.20
C ASP A 199 -6.77 -25.08 -4.66
N LEU A 200 -5.58 -25.60 -4.31
CA LEU A 200 -5.20 -26.99 -4.59
C LEU A 200 -6.11 -28.01 -3.86
N PRO A 201 -6.59 -29.06 -4.55
CA PRO A 201 -7.32 -30.17 -3.94
C PRO A 201 -6.38 -30.99 -3.04
N LEU A 202 -6.93 -31.73 -2.07
CA LEU A 202 -6.14 -32.36 -1.01
C LEU A 202 -5.07 -33.33 -1.56
N HIS A 203 -5.39 -34.09 -2.61
CA HIS A 203 -4.49 -35.06 -3.23
C HIS A 203 -3.31 -34.41 -4.00
N LEU A 204 -3.43 -33.15 -4.44
CA LEU A 204 -2.37 -32.41 -5.15
C LEU A 204 -1.59 -31.44 -4.24
N ARG A 205 -1.70 -31.55 -2.91
CA ARG A 205 -0.97 -30.68 -1.98
C ARG A 205 0.47 -31.12 -1.72
N THR A 206 0.90 -32.26 -2.25
CA THR A 206 2.28 -32.72 -2.11
C THR A 206 3.11 -32.28 -3.31
N ARG A 207 4.39 -31.96 -3.07
CA ARG A 207 5.33 -31.57 -4.14
C ARG A 207 5.43 -32.63 -5.24
N GLN A 208 5.54 -33.92 -4.88
CA GLN A 208 5.67 -35.01 -5.83
C GLN A 208 4.41 -35.20 -6.68
N THR A 209 3.23 -35.21 -6.04
CA THR A 209 1.96 -35.44 -6.74
C THR A 209 1.61 -34.28 -7.66
N LEU A 210 1.80 -33.05 -7.20
CA LEU A 210 1.63 -31.87 -8.05
C LEU A 210 2.65 -31.85 -9.20
N LYS A 211 3.90 -32.24 -8.96
CA LYS A 211 4.91 -32.36 -10.02
C LYS A 211 4.51 -33.42 -11.04
N LYS A 212 4.04 -34.59 -10.60
CA LYS A 212 3.53 -35.68 -11.46
C LYS A 212 2.37 -35.17 -12.31
N TYR A 213 1.33 -34.61 -11.69
CA TYR A 213 0.18 -34.00 -12.37
C TYR A 213 0.60 -32.98 -13.42
N MET A 214 1.42 -31.99 -13.03
CA MET A 214 1.86 -30.95 -13.95
C MET A 214 2.69 -31.55 -15.09
N SER A 215 3.55 -32.54 -14.81
CA SER A 215 4.40 -33.17 -15.84
C SER A 215 3.63 -33.99 -16.87
N THR A 216 2.46 -34.51 -16.49
CA THR A 216 1.53 -35.16 -17.42
C THR A 216 0.93 -34.16 -18.40
N ILE A 217 0.59 -32.95 -17.93
CA ILE A 217 -0.05 -31.90 -18.76
C ILE A 217 0.99 -31.13 -19.59
N PHE A 218 2.13 -30.80 -19.00
CA PHE A 218 3.21 -30.02 -19.60
C PHE A 218 4.51 -30.85 -19.65
N PRO A 219 4.64 -31.79 -20.60
CA PRO A 219 5.79 -32.67 -20.68
C PRO A 219 7.08 -31.86 -20.87
N SER A 220 8.14 -32.23 -20.14
CA SER A 220 9.49 -31.62 -20.19
C SER A 220 9.59 -30.10 -19.94
N SER A 221 8.47 -29.44 -19.62
CA SER A 221 8.41 -27.98 -19.44
C SER A 221 8.49 -27.54 -17.98
N ILE A 222 8.40 -28.47 -17.03
CA ILE A 222 8.40 -28.14 -15.59
C ILE A 222 9.79 -28.24 -15.02
N ARG A 223 10.22 -27.14 -14.40
CA ARG A 223 11.51 -27.05 -13.73
C ARG A 223 11.38 -27.36 -12.24
N ASN A 224 10.54 -26.61 -11.54
CA ASN A 224 10.42 -26.71 -10.09
C ASN A 224 8.96 -26.56 -9.64
N VAL A 225 8.61 -27.22 -8.55
CA VAL A 225 7.31 -27.12 -7.89
C VAL A 225 7.56 -26.91 -6.41
N TYR A 226 6.98 -25.85 -5.86
CA TYR A 226 7.04 -25.52 -4.44
C TYR A 226 5.63 -25.33 -3.89
N VAL A 227 5.20 -26.19 -2.97
CA VAL A 227 3.91 -26.04 -2.28
C VAL A 227 4.12 -25.14 -1.07
N ALA A 228 3.29 -24.10 -0.94
CA ALA A 228 3.35 -23.17 0.18
C ALA A 228 3.00 -23.86 1.50
N LEU A 229 3.67 -23.46 2.59
CA LEU A 229 3.55 -24.10 3.90
C LEU A 229 3.02 -23.14 4.95
N GLU A 230 2.42 -23.72 5.99
CA GLU A 230 1.97 -23.03 7.18
C GLU A 230 3.15 -22.85 8.14
N CYS A 231 3.82 -21.70 7.98
CA CYS A 231 5.02 -21.33 8.71
C CYS A 231 4.79 -20.25 9.78
N ALA A 232 3.55 -19.92 10.16
CA ALA A 232 3.28 -18.83 11.11
C ALA A 232 4.02 -18.98 12.45
N THR A 233 4.14 -20.20 12.98
CA THR A 233 4.92 -20.51 14.19
C THR A 233 6.40 -20.26 13.97
N LEU A 234 6.94 -20.76 12.86
CA LEU A 234 8.35 -20.61 12.49
C LEU A 234 8.71 -19.13 12.27
N GLU A 235 7.86 -18.36 11.60
CA GLU A 235 8.03 -16.92 11.40
C GLU A 235 8.05 -16.16 12.74
N ALA A 236 7.17 -16.53 13.68
CA ALA A 236 7.17 -15.94 15.02
C ALA A 236 8.47 -16.26 15.79
N LEU A 237 8.95 -17.51 15.73
CA LEU A 237 10.21 -17.93 16.34
C LEU A 237 11.42 -17.22 15.71
N VAL A 238 11.45 -17.11 14.38
CA VAL A 238 12.46 -16.37 13.62
C VAL A 238 12.50 -14.90 14.05
N ASN A 239 11.33 -14.24 14.13
CA ASN A 239 11.26 -12.85 14.57
C ASN A 239 11.70 -12.68 16.03
N ARG A 240 11.36 -13.63 16.90
CA ARG A 240 11.84 -13.66 18.30
C ARG A 240 13.36 -13.82 18.35
N ARG A 241 13.92 -14.73 17.56
CA ARG A 241 15.37 -14.97 17.44
C ARG A 241 16.11 -13.72 16.97
N GLU A 242 15.59 -13.02 15.97
CA GLU A 242 16.14 -11.77 15.47
C GLU A 242 16.14 -10.66 16.53
N LYS A 243 15.05 -10.56 17.30
CA LYS A 243 14.93 -9.60 18.41
C LYS A 243 15.94 -9.88 19.52
N VAL A 244 16.08 -11.15 19.93
CA VAL A 244 17.06 -11.57 20.95
C VAL A 244 18.48 -11.32 20.46
N ARG A 245 18.79 -11.62 19.19
CA ARG A 245 20.08 -11.25 18.58
C ARG A 245 20.33 -9.74 18.72
N GLY A 246 19.37 -8.91 18.34
CA GLY A 246 19.51 -7.45 18.46
C GLY A 246 19.75 -6.99 19.89
N ASN A 247 19.05 -7.57 20.86
CA ASN A 247 19.25 -7.28 22.29
C ASN A 247 20.63 -7.74 22.80
N LEU A 248 21.13 -8.88 22.31
CA LEU A 248 22.47 -9.38 22.64
C LEU A 248 23.56 -8.45 22.08
N GLU A 249 23.45 -8.08 20.80
CA GLU A 249 24.35 -7.12 20.16
C GLU A 249 24.36 -5.78 20.93
N HIS A 250 23.18 -5.31 21.36
CA HIS A 250 23.05 -4.11 22.20
C HIS A 250 23.77 -4.24 23.55
N ALA A 251 23.55 -5.35 24.25
CA ALA A 251 24.18 -5.61 25.54
C ALA A 251 25.71 -5.67 25.39
N LEU A 252 26.22 -6.31 24.34
CA LEU A 252 27.65 -6.36 24.03
C LEU A 252 28.23 -4.97 23.76
N ALA A 253 27.58 -4.16 22.92
CA ALA A 253 28.02 -2.79 22.64
C ALA A 253 28.00 -1.89 23.89
N LYS A 254 27.02 -2.08 24.78
CA LYS A 254 26.98 -1.39 26.06
C LYS A 254 28.11 -1.83 26.99
N CYS A 255 28.43 -3.13 26.99
CA CYS A 255 29.53 -3.69 27.78
C CYS A 255 30.88 -3.12 27.34
N GLU A 256 31.13 -3.05 26.03
CA GLU A 256 32.37 -2.51 25.47
C GLU A 256 32.54 -1.03 25.82
N ARG A 257 31.50 -0.22 25.62
CA ARG A 257 31.54 1.22 25.91
C ARG A 257 31.65 1.52 27.41
N SER A 258 30.94 0.78 28.25
CA SER A 258 30.88 0.98 29.70
C SER A 258 31.97 0.24 30.47
N ARG A 259 32.72 -0.66 29.80
CA ARG A 259 33.65 -1.65 30.38
C ARG A 259 33.09 -2.45 31.56
N LYS A 260 31.76 -2.54 31.66
CA LYS A 260 31.02 -3.22 32.73
C LYS A 260 29.93 -4.07 32.10
N ARG A 261 29.80 -5.32 32.57
CA ARG A 261 28.76 -6.23 32.10
C ARG A 261 27.38 -5.67 32.45
N PRO A 262 26.49 -5.42 31.46
CA PRO A 262 25.17 -4.89 31.71
C PRO A 262 24.29 -5.94 32.39
N ARG A 263 23.50 -5.49 33.36
CA ARG A 263 22.48 -6.29 34.02
C ARG A 263 21.11 -5.72 33.72
N HIS A 264 20.12 -6.60 33.64
CA HIS A 264 18.72 -6.22 33.51
C HIS A 264 17.88 -7.05 34.49
N ARG A 265 16.67 -6.59 34.78
CA ARG A 265 15.75 -7.29 35.67
C ARG A 265 14.69 -8.01 34.87
N GLU A 266 14.56 -9.30 35.12
CA GLU A 266 13.57 -10.19 34.52
C GLU A 266 12.45 -10.53 35.52
N GLY A 267 11.26 -10.84 35.01
CA GLY A 267 10.07 -11.18 35.82
C GLY A 267 9.33 -9.98 36.42
N ARG A 268 9.28 -8.84 35.71
CA ARG A 268 8.62 -7.61 36.17
C ARG A 268 7.24 -7.47 35.55
N SER A 269 6.21 -7.50 36.40
CA SER A 269 4.82 -7.46 35.94
C SER A 269 4.23 -6.10 35.90
N TRP A 270 3.85 -5.63 34.72
CA TRP A 270 3.11 -4.40 34.61
C TRP A 270 1.72 -4.52 35.27
N VAL A 271 1.01 -5.63 35.06
CA VAL A 271 -0.32 -5.90 35.64
C VAL A 271 -0.26 -6.13 37.16
N ARG A 272 0.73 -6.89 37.64
CA ARG A 272 0.90 -7.19 39.08
C ARG A 272 1.50 -5.99 39.86
N MET A 273 2.23 -5.10 39.18
CA MET A 273 2.72 -3.82 39.72
C MET A 273 1.59 -2.79 39.86
N MET A 274 0.69 -2.68 38.87
CA MET A 274 -0.49 -1.82 38.95
C MET A 274 -1.44 -2.23 40.11
N MET A 275 -1.45 -3.53 40.44
CA MET A 275 -2.24 -4.10 41.54
C MET A 275 -1.52 -4.12 42.91
N CYS A 276 -0.37 -3.45 43.05
CA CYS A 276 0.40 -3.30 44.30
C CYS A 276 0.59 -4.62 45.10
N LYS A 277 0.71 -5.78 44.44
CA LYS A 277 0.95 -7.06 45.14
C LYS A 277 2.42 -7.21 45.52
N THR A 278 2.69 -7.40 46.80
CA THR A 278 4.00 -7.67 47.41
C THR A 278 4.53 -9.01 46.90
N GLY A 279 5.68 -9.00 46.21
CA GLY A 279 6.29 -10.18 45.57
C GLY A 279 6.73 -9.96 44.11
N SER A 280 6.39 -8.82 43.51
CA SER A 280 6.68 -8.50 42.09
C SER A 280 8.06 -7.85 41.90
N ARG A 281 9.07 -8.23 42.69
CA ARG A 281 10.43 -7.67 42.61
C ARG A 281 11.27 -8.62 41.74
N GLY A 282 11.34 -8.32 40.44
CA GLY A 282 12.09 -9.13 39.47
C GLY A 282 13.54 -9.38 39.88
N TYR A 283 14.09 -10.51 39.44
CA TYR A 283 15.47 -10.91 39.72
C TYR A 283 16.42 -10.29 38.69
N GLU A 284 17.65 -9.98 39.10
CA GLU A 284 18.64 -9.31 38.26
C GLU A 284 19.56 -10.34 37.62
N VAL A 285 19.67 -10.30 36.29
CA VAL A 285 20.43 -11.28 35.48
C VAL A 285 21.45 -10.55 34.62
N ASP A 286 22.60 -11.17 34.40
CA ASP A 286 23.56 -10.73 33.40
C ASP A 286 22.90 -10.76 32.01
N SER A 287 22.83 -9.60 31.35
CA SER A 287 22.15 -9.48 30.06
C SER A 287 22.86 -10.27 28.96
N ILE A 288 24.20 -10.40 29.02
CA ILE A 288 24.95 -11.06 27.95
C ILE A 288 24.71 -12.57 28.00
N ASP A 289 25.02 -13.19 29.14
CA ASP A 289 24.87 -14.65 29.32
C ASP A 289 23.41 -15.06 29.09
N HIS A 290 22.45 -14.28 29.61
CA HIS A 290 21.03 -14.53 29.41
C HIS A 290 20.60 -14.51 27.94
N TYR A 291 20.98 -13.49 27.17
CA TYR A 291 20.60 -13.43 25.76
C TYR A 291 21.39 -14.42 24.89
N GLN A 292 22.61 -14.80 25.28
CA GLN A 292 23.36 -15.88 24.64
C GLN A 292 22.65 -17.22 24.80
N ASP A 293 22.24 -17.57 26.03
CA ASP A 293 21.48 -18.79 26.31
C ASP A 293 20.12 -18.79 25.60
N GLN A 294 19.40 -17.67 25.63
CA GLN A 294 18.14 -17.53 24.89
C GLN A 294 18.33 -17.70 23.38
N LEU A 295 19.40 -17.12 22.80
CA LEU A 295 19.70 -17.23 21.37
C LEU A 295 20.04 -18.68 21.00
N ALA A 296 20.80 -19.38 21.84
CA ALA A 296 21.12 -20.80 21.66
C ALA A 296 19.86 -21.67 21.68
N MET A 297 18.97 -21.47 22.67
CA MET A 297 17.69 -22.17 22.74
C MET A 297 16.81 -21.89 21.50
N LEU A 298 16.70 -20.63 21.08
CA LEU A 298 15.90 -20.25 19.90
C LEU A 298 16.49 -20.81 18.60
N ASN A 299 17.82 -20.87 18.48
CA ASN A 299 18.47 -21.50 17.33
C ASN A 299 18.11 -22.99 17.23
N GLU A 300 18.11 -23.70 18.35
CA GLU A 300 17.74 -25.12 18.40
C GLU A 300 16.24 -25.31 18.09
N GLU A 301 15.38 -24.44 18.63
CA GLU A 301 13.94 -24.48 18.39
C GLU A 301 13.57 -24.22 16.93
N VAL A 302 14.18 -23.21 16.29
CA VAL A 302 14.00 -22.94 14.86
C VAL A 302 14.44 -24.15 14.03
N ALA A 303 15.61 -24.74 14.34
CA ALA A 303 16.10 -25.92 13.63
C ALA A 303 15.21 -27.16 13.87
N ARG A 304 14.62 -27.30 15.07
CA ARG A 304 13.67 -28.38 15.40
C ARG A 304 12.34 -28.20 14.67
N GLU A 305 11.83 -26.97 14.58
CA GLU A 305 10.58 -26.68 13.87
C GLU A 305 10.74 -26.82 12.35
N ILE A 306 11.89 -26.46 11.77
CA ILE A 306 12.16 -26.73 10.34
C ILE A 306 12.21 -28.24 10.10
N ARG A 307 12.88 -29.02 10.95
CA ARG A 307 12.89 -30.49 10.86
C ARG A 307 11.48 -31.08 11.00
N SER A 308 10.67 -30.55 11.92
CA SER A 308 9.28 -31.02 12.11
C SER A 308 8.43 -30.78 10.86
N ILE A 309 8.65 -29.67 10.16
CA ILE A 309 8.01 -29.32 8.89
C ILE A 309 8.48 -30.27 7.77
N ASP A 310 9.79 -30.47 7.62
CA ASP A 310 10.37 -31.35 6.60
C ASP A 310 9.89 -32.81 6.79
N ASP A 311 9.89 -33.31 8.03
CA ASP A 311 9.37 -34.66 8.37
C ASP A 311 7.88 -34.79 8.03
N ALA A 312 7.08 -33.77 8.36
CA ALA A 312 5.66 -33.77 8.07
C ALA A 312 5.39 -33.78 6.55
N GLN A 313 6.21 -33.10 5.75
CA GLN A 313 6.13 -33.16 4.30
C GLN A 313 6.44 -34.56 3.77
N ALA A 314 7.46 -35.23 4.32
CA ALA A 314 7.83 -36.58 3.93
C ALA A 314 6.76 -37.62 4.28
N GLN A 315 6.15 -37.53 5.47
CA GLN A 315 5.07 -38.43 5.88
C GLN A 315 3.82 -38.28 5.00
N LEU A 316 3.43 -37.04 4.67
CA LEU A 316 2.31 -36.79 3.78
C LEU A 316 2.56 -37.30 2.36
N ALA A 317 3.80 -37.21 1.88
CA ALA A 317 4.18 -37.78 0.59
C ALA A 317 3.95 -39.30 0.54
N ILE A 318 4.41 -40.02 1.56
CA ILE A 318 4.23 -41.48 1.67
C ILE A 318 2.75 -41.85 1.70
N GLN A 319 1.95 -41.15 2.53
CA GLN A 319 0.51 -41.41 2.65
C GLN A 319 -0.23 -41.22 1.32
N VAL A 320 0.12 -40.20 0.54
CA VAL A 320 -0.53 -39.97 -0.76
C VAL A 320 -0.09 -41.01 -1.79
N GLU A 321 1.19 -41.44 -1.77
CA GLU A 321 1.64 -42.55 -2.62
C GLU A 321 0.94 -43.88 -2.27
N GLU A 322 0.73 -44.17 -0.98
CA GLU A 322 -0.03 -45.34 -0.53
C GLU A 322 -1.48 -45.29 -1.00
N GLN A 323 -2.15 -44.14 -0.83
CA GLN A 323 -3.52 -43.94 -1.33
C GLN A 323 -3.62 -44.08 -2.85
N GLU A 324 -2.62 -43.61 -3.62
CA GLU A 324 -2.57 -43.81 -5.06
C GLU A 324 -2.42 -45.30 -5.42
N ARG A 325 -1.60 -46.06 -4.69
CA ARG A 325 -1.46 -47.52 -4.91
C ARG A 325 -2.75 -48.28 -4.60
N GLU A 326 -3.44 -47.93 -3.51
CA GLU A 326 -4.71 -48.54 -3.14
C GLU A 326 -5.84 -48.24 -4.14
N MET A 327 -5.85 -47.04 -4.74
CA MET A 327 -6.80 -46.70 -5.80
C MET A 327 -6.43 -47.32 -7.15
N GLY A 328 -5.13 -47.45 -7.45
CA GLY A 328 -4.64 -48.06 -8.68
C GLY A 328 -4.68 -49.60 -8.69
N SER A 329 -5.01 -50.24 -7.57
CA SER A 329 -5.21 -51.70 -7.48
C SER A 329 -6.69 -52.12 -7.59
N PHE A 330 -7.57 -51.21 -8.02
CA PHE A 330 -8.95 -51.52 -8.39
C PHE A 330 -8.99 -51.71 -9.91
N ASP A 331 -9.18 -52.96 -10.36
CA ASP A 331 -8.98 -53.43 -11.75
C ASP A 331 -9.71 -52.62 -12.84
N ASP A 332 -9.09 -52.60 -14.03
CA ASP A 332 -9.42 -51.87 -15.27
C ASP A 332 -10.80 -52.18 -15.93
N ASP A 333 -11.66 -53.01 -15.32
CA ASP A 333 -12.93 -53.45 -15.93
C ASP A 333 -14.17 -52.63 -15.50
N ASP A 334 -14.09 -51.78 -14.47
CA ASP A 334 -15.21 -50.98 -13.94
C ASP A 334 -15.15 -49.47 -14.31
N GLU A 335 -14.26 -49.09 -15.24
CA GLU A 335 -13.94 -47.68 -15.53
C GLU A 335 -15.05 -46.90 -16.26
N MET A 336 -16.12 -47.57 -16.69
CA MET A 336 -17.23 -46.95 -17.43
C MET A 336 -18.49 -46.73 -16.60
N GLN A 337 -18.40 -46.46 -15.29
CA GLN A 337 -19.58 -45.92 -14.57
C GLN A 337 -19.34 -45.21 -13.23
N LEU A 338 -18.14 -44.76 -12.83
CA LEU A 338 -17.92 -44.42 -11.41
C LEU A 338 -16.99 -43.22 -11.09
N SER A 339 -17.13 -42.06 -11.74
CA SER A 339 -16.24 -40.90 -11.48
C SER A 339 -16.62 -39.95 -10.33
N GLU A 340 -17.85 -39.94 -9.81
CA GLU A 340 -18.21 -39.02 -8.69
C GLU A 340 -18.79 -39.73 -7.45
N GLY A 341 -19.47 -40.86 -7.65
CA GLY A 341 -20.15 -41.58 -6.58
C GLY A 341 -19.19 -42.17 -5.55
N ASN A 342 -18.03 -42.64 -6.01
CA ASN A 342 -17.03 -43.25 -5.14
C ASN A 342 -16.24 -42.23 -4.31
N TRP A 343 -15.99 -41.00 -4.80
CA TRP A 343 -15.43 -39.95 -3.94
C TRP A 343 -16.41 -39.51 -2.84
N LYS A 344 -17.71 -39.41 -3.16
CA LYS A 344 -18.75 -39.14 -2.17
C LYS A 344 -18.90 -40.30 -1.17
N ARG A 345 -18.72 -41.56 -1.60
CA ARG A 345 -18.73 -42.75 -0.73
C ARG A 345 -17.44 -42.92 0.08
N ALA A 346 -16.27 -42.63 -0.46
CA ALA A 346 -14.99 -42.61 0.25
C ALA A 346 -14.93 -41.46 1.27
N ALA A 347 -15.49 -40.29 0.94
CA ALA A 347 -15.72 -39.20 1.88
C ALA A 347 -16.79 -39.54 2.94
N LYS A 348 -17.70 -40.48 2.65
CA LYS A 348 -18.68 -41.01 3.61
C LYS A 348 -18.09 -42.13 4.48
N LYS A 349 -17.16 -42.95 3.96
CA LYS A 349 -16.37 -43.96 4.70
C LYS A 349 -15.35 -43.30 5.63
N SER A 350 -14.67 -42.24 5.18
CA SER A 350 -13.84 -41.35 6.00
C SER A 350 -14.63 -40.56 7.05
N LYS A 351 -15.97 -40.56 6.99
CA LYS A 351 -16.85 -40.01 8.04
C LYS A 351 -17.21 -41.03 9.11
N VAL A 352 -17.01 -42.33 8.84
CA VAL A 352 -17.34 -43.43 9.76
C VAL A 352 -16.15 -43.76 10.65
N ASP A 353 -14.91 -43.59 10.17
CA ASP A 353 -13.70 -43.58 10.99
C ASP A 353 -13.27 -42.14 11.28
N GLY A 354 -13.69 -41.61 12.44
CA GLY A 354 -13.23 -40.33 12.99
C GLY A 354 -13.59 -39.09 12.17
N ASP A 355 -14.66 -38.38 12.55
CA ASP A 355 -15.12 -37.13 11.94
C ASP A 355 -13.95 -36.17 11.58
N PRO A 356 -13.59 -36.00 10.29
CA PRO A 356 -12.45 -35.17 9.87
C PRO A 356 -12.71 -33.66 10.03
N LYS A 357 -13.92 -33.29 10.48
CA LYS A 357 -14.25 -31.94 10.97
C LYS A 357 -13.94 -31.74 12.46
N ARG A 358 -13.60 -32.82 13.19
CA ARG A 358 -13.28 -32.82 14.63
C ARG A 358 -11.81 -33.16 14.96
N ALA A 359 -10.99 -33.55 13.98
CA ALA A 359 -9.54 -33.64 14.20
C ALA A 359 -9.03 -32.26 14.66
N PRO A 360 -8.36 -32.15 15.83
CA PRO A 360 -7.95 -30.86 16.35
C PRO A 360 -6.95 -30.26 15.38
N LEU A 361 -7.35 -29.14 14.76
CA LEU A 361 -6.43 -28.21 14.11
C LEU A 361 -5.28 -28.00 15.09
N ILE A 362 -4.04 -28.36 14.72
CA ILE A 362 -2.92 -27.64 15.32
C ILE A 362 -3.10 -26.24 14.77
N ASP A 363 -3.75 -25.39 15.56
CA ASP A 363 -3.87 -23.98 15.27
C ASP A 363 -2.47 -23.36 15.43
N ARG A 364 -1.60 -23.63 14.43
CA ARG A 364 -0.29 -23.00 14.32
C ARG A 364 -0.45 -21.48 14.27
N ARG A 365 -1.58 -21.00 13.76
CA ARG A 365 -1.97 -19.60 13.78
C ARG A 365 -2.28 -19.12 15.19
N GLY A 366 -3.07 -19.85 15.97
CA GLY A 366 -3.32 -19.57 17.39
C GLY A 366 -2.06 -19.59 18.26
N ARG A 367 -1.16 -20.57 18.06
CA ARG A 367 0.16 -20.60 18.72
C ARG A 367 1.04 -19.42 18.28
N ALA A 368 1.02 -19.06 17.00
CA ALA A 368 1.72 -17.88 16.50
C ALA A 368 1.11 -16.56 17.01
N GLU A 369 -0.21 -16.50 17.21
CA GLU A 369 -0.91 -15.37 17.82
C GLU A 369 -0.60 -15.28 19.31
N GLN A 370 -0.49 -16.39 20.04
CA GLN A 370 0.04 -16.42 21.41
C GLN A 370 1.49 -15.90 21.46
N LEU A 371 2.35 -16.37 20.56
CA LEU A 371 3.74 -15.89 20.41
C LEU A 371 3.84 -14.43 19.92
N ARG A 372 2.84 -13.90 19.19
CA ARG A 372 2.78 -12.47 18.79
C ARG A 372 2.20 -11.59 19.89
N ASN A 373 1.23 -12.09 20.66
CA ASN A 373 0.62 -11.34 21.76
C ASN A 373 1.55 -11.25 22.99
N SER A 374 2.50 -12.18 23.12
CA SER A 374 3.58 -12.11 24.13
C SER A 374 4.54 -10.93 23.92
N PHE A 375 4.46 -10.23 22.79
CA PHE A 375 5.24 -9.02 22.50
C PHE A 375 4.87 -7.81 23.39
N GLY A 376 3.74 -7.88 24.12
CA GLY A 376 3.24 -6.84 25.02
C GLY A 376 3.20 -7.17 26.51
N GLY A 377 3.62 -8.38 26.92
CA GLY A 377 3.61 -8.80 28.33
C GLY A 377 4.37 -10.11 28.50
N ALA A 378 5.59 -10.05 29.00
CA ALA A 378 6.53 -11.16 29.09
C ALA A 378 6.18 -12.24 30.13
N GLU A 379 4.93 -12.36 30.60
CA GLU A 379 4.70 -12.94 31.94
C GLU A 379 3.77 -14.13 32.05
N ASP A 380 2.71 -14.20 31.25
CA ASP A 380 1.80 -15.34 31.39
C ASP A 380 2.32 -16.58 30.64
N ASP A 381 3.25 -16.39 29.69
CA ASP A 381 3.72 -17.46 28.81
C ASP A 381 4.92 -18.23 29.36
N ASP A 382 5.87 -17.63 30.08
CA ASP A 382 7.04 -18.37 30.61
C ASP A 382 6.60 -19.48 31.60
N THR A 383 5.48 -19.26 32.31
CA THR A 383 4.87 -20.26 33.19
C THR A 383 4.10 -21.35 32.44
N ASN A 384 3.43 -21.00 31.35
CA ASN A 384 2.62 -21.93 30.55
C ASN A 384 3.50 -22.76 29.60
N GLU A 385 4.55 -22.13 29.04
CA GLU A 385 5.59 -22.73 28.21
C GLU A 385 6.47 -23.69 29.05
N LYS A 386 6.87 -23.31 30.28
CA LYS A 386 7.54 -24.24 31.21
C LYS A 386 6.66 -25.41 31.61
N LYS A 387 5.35 -25.21 31.81
CA LYS A 387 4.38 -26.29 32.08
C LYS A 387 4.15 -27.18 30.86
N ALA A 388 4.08 -26.61 29.66
CA ALA A 388 3.97 -27.35 28.41
C ALA A 388 5.23 -28.17 28.13
N ARG A 389 6.43 -27.60 28.36
CA ARG A 389 7.71 -28.31 28.25
C ARG A 389 7.86 -29.42 29.28
N ARG A 390 7.37 -29.23 30.51
CA ARG A 390 7.30 -30.32 31.51
C ARG A 390 6.39 -31.44 31.03
N ARG A 391 5.17 -31.12 30.58
CA ARG A 391 4.24 -32.11 30.01
C ARG A 391 4.82 -32.82 28.80
N GLU A 392 5.47 -32.10 27.88
CA GLU A 392 6.14 -32.71 26.73
C GLU A 392 7.27 -33.66 27.17
N ARG A 393 8.11 -33.26 28.14
CA ARG A 393 9.17 -34.10 28.72
C ARG A 393 8.62 -35.33 29.46
N GLU A 394 7.42 -35.22 30.02
CA GLU A 394 6.71 -36.28 30.75
C GLU A 394 5.95 -37.26 29.82
N MET A 395 5.68 -36.91 28.55
CA MET A 395 5.01 -37.80 27.59
C MET A 395 5.91 -38.94 27.09
N SER A 396 5.36 -40.16 27.07
CA SER A 396 6.00 -41.35 26.50
C SER A 396 6.25 -41.18 24.98
N GLN A 397 7.27 -41.85 24.44
CA GLN A 397 7.53 -41.87 22.99
C GLN A 397 6.31 -42.36 22.19
N GLU A 398 5.58 -43.34 22.72
CA GLU A 398 4.37 -43.89 22.09
C GLU A 398 3.21 -42.88 22.08
N GLU A 399 2.98 -42.15 23.19
CA GLU A 399 1.97 -41.07 23.21
C GLU A 399 2.33 -39.94 22.24
N ARG A 400 3.62 -39.60 22.11
CA ARG A 400 4.09 -38.62 21.13
C ARG A 400 3.82 -39.09 19.70
N GLU A 401 4.04 -40.37 19.41
CA GLU A 401 3.74 -40.97 18.11
C GLU A 401 2.23 -41.07 17.86
N GLN A 402 1.42 -41.38 18.88
CA GLN A 402 -0.04 -41.43 18.81
C GLN A 402 -0.61 -40.04 18.51
N ILE A 403 -0.16 -39.00 19.22
CA ILE A 403 -0.55 -37.60 18.98
C ILE A 403 -0.08 -37.12 17.60
N ARG A 404 1.06 -37.62 17.11
CA ARG A 404 1.62 -37.32 15.77
C ARG A 404 0.82 -38.01 14.65
N LYS A 405 0.25 -39.20 14.91
CA LYS A 405 -0.63 -39.93 13.99
C LYS A 405 -2.08 -39.40 13.98
N ASP A 406 -2.64 -39.04 15.14
CA ASP A 406 -4.03 -38.55 15.28
C ASP A 406 -4.26 -37.13 14.74
N ARG A 407 -3.19 -36.36 14.50
CA ARG A 407 -3.25 -35.00 13.97
C ARG A 407 -2.65 -34.96 12.56
N PRO A 408 -3.43 -35.18 11.47
CA PRO A 408 -2.92 -34.97 10.13
C PRO A 408 -2.51 -33.51 10.00
N ILE A 409 -1.19 -33.29 10.01
CA ILE A 409 -0.61 -31.96 10.05
C ILE A 409 -0.93 -31.29 8.72
N ARG A 410 -1.92 -30.39 8.65
CA ARG A 410 -2.08 -29.50 7.49
C ARG A 410 -0.98 -28.44 7.50
N VAL A 411 0.29 -28.88 7.36
CA VAL A 411 1.42 -28.01 7.07
C VAL A 411 1.25 -27.40 5.69
N MET A 412 0.66 -28.12 4.74
CA MET A 412 0.54 -27.66 3.36
C MET A 412 -0.65 -26.72 3.19
N ARG A 413 -0.38 -25.53 2.65
CA ARG A 413 -1.39 -24.58 2.23
C ARG A 413 -2.01 -25.02 0.90
N ARG A 414 -3.13 -24.40 0.54
CA ARG A 414 -3.85 -24.67 -0.71
C ARG A 414 -3.23 -23.96 -1.92
N ALA A 415 -1.95 -23.63 -1.87
CA ALA A 415 -1.30 -22.85 -2.92
C ALA A 415 0.10 -23.41 -3.22
N ALA A 416 0.51 -23.33 -4.48
CA ALA A 416 1.84 -23.72 -4.91
C ALA A 416 2.38 -22.77 -5.99
N PHE A 417 3.69 -22.68 -6.05
CA PHE A 417 4.43 -22.03 -7.11
C PHE A 417 5.00 -23.10 -8.05
N VAL A 418 4.67 -23.00 -9.32
CA VAL A 418 5.15 -23.89 -10.37
C VAL A 418 6.03 -23.07 -11.30
N SER A 419 7.30 -23.44 -11.42
CA SER A 419 8.27 -22.82 -12.32
C SER A 419 8.46 -23.68 -13.57
N PHE A 420 8.35 -23.04 -14.72
CA PHE A 420 8.51 -23.65 -16.04
C PHE A 420 9.90 -23.38 -16.62
N SER A 421 10.32 -24.18 -17.58
CA SER A 421 11.54 -24.01 -18.37
C SER A 421 11.32 -23.15 -19.63
N SER A 422 10.09 -22.77 -19.95
CA SER A 422 9.78 -21.87 -21.07
C SER A 422 8.70 -20.86 -20.70
N LEU A 423 8.87 -19.61 -21.13
CA LEU A 423 7.88 -18.54 -20.97
C LEU A 423 6.56 -18.90 -21.66
N MET A 424 6.65 -19.53 -22.82
CA MET A 424 5.46 -19.97 -23.57
C MET A 424 4.60 -20.89 -22.71
N SER A 425 5.21 -21.91 -22.09
CA SER A 425 4.48 -22.86 -21.23
C SER A 425 3.88 -22.20 -19.99
N ALA A 426 4.60 -21.25 -19.37
CA ALA A 426 4.09 -20.49 -18.23
C ALA A 426 2.87 -19.62 -18.61
N GLN A 427 2.93 -18.92 -19.75
CA GLN A 427 1.81 -18.09 -20.23
C GLN A 427 0.61 -18.93 -20.66
N VAL A 428 0.83 -20.08 -21.31
CA VAL A 428 -0.24 -21.02 -21.65
C VAL A 428 -0.92 -21.51 -20.37
N ALA A 429 -0.15 -21.96 -19.37
CA ALA A 429 -0.70 -22.42 -18.10
C ALA A 429 -1.56 -21.37 -17.37
N GLN A 430 -1.20 -20.08 -17.49
CA GLN A 430 -1.95 -18.96 -16.90
C GLN A 430 -3.29 -18.67 -17.57
N GLN A 431 -3.46 -19.06 -18.83
CA GLN A 431 -4.66 -18.76 -19.63
C GLN A 431 -5.56 -19.99 -19.82
N THR A 432 -5.03 -21.19 -19.61
CA THR A 432 -5.78 -22.45 -19.72
C THR A 432 -6.49 -22.82 -18.42
N LEU A 433 -7.73 -23.29 -18.54
CA LEU A 433 -8.48 -23.90 -17.43
C LEU A 433 -7.81 -25.23 -17.03
N GLN A 434 -7.54 -25.41 -15.73
CA GLN A 434 -6.90 -26.64 -15.20
C GLN A 434 -7.88 -27.67 -14.66
N SER A 435 -9.04 -27.23 -14.18
CA SER A 435 -10.03 -28.06 -13.49
C SER A 435 -11.44 -27.65 -13.92
N GLU A 436 -12.38 -28.60 -13.93
CA GLU A 436 -13.81 -28.34 -14.18
C GLU A 436 -14.39 -27.39 -13.12
N ASP A 437 -14.01 -27.62 -11.84
CA ASP A 437 -14.41 -26.77 -10.73
C ASP A 437 -13.78 -25.36 -10.82
N PRO A 438 -14.57 -24.27 -10.87
CA PRO A 438 -14.05 -22.90 -10.96
C PRO A 438 -13.40 -22.42 -9.65
N GLU A 439 -13.69 -23.07 -8.53
CA GLU A 439 -13.10 -22.75 -7.22
C GLU A 439 -11.74 -23.46 -7.00
N CYS A 440 -11.33 -24.38 -7.88
CA CYS A 440 -10.15 -25.22 -7.71
C CYS A 440 -9.05 -24.87 -8.73
N MET A 441 -7.79 -24.98 -8.31
CA MET A 441 -6.61 -24.86 -9.19
C MET A 441 -6.58 -23.59 -10.06
N THR A 442 -6.97 -22.45 -9.47
CA THR A 442 -6.93 -21.18 -10.20
C THR A 442 -5.48 -20.72 -10.39
N VAL A 443 -5.09 -20.50 -11.63
CA VAL A 443 -3.73 -20.16 -12.01
C VAL A 443 -3.61 -18.64 -12.19
N ALA A 444 -2.65 -18.03 -11.48
CA ALA A 444 -2.36 -16.61 -11.54
C ALA A 444 -0.86 -16.38 -11.76
N PRO A 445 -0.44 -15.25 -12.37
CA PRO A 445 0.98 -14.92 -12.47
C PRO A 445 1.61 -14.88 -11.07
N ALA A 446 2.80 -15.48 -10.92
CA ALA A 446 3.49 -15.43 -9.64
C ALA A 446 3.97 -14.00 -9.37
N PRO A 447 3.70 -13.42 -8.19
CA PRO A 447 4.30 -12.15 -7.80
C PRO A 447 5.82 -12.30 -7.64
N HIS A 448 6.53 -11.16 -7.63
CA HIS A 448 7.95 -11.14 -7.31
C HIS A 448 8.18 -11.60 -5.86
N VAL A 449 9.32 -12.23 -5.59
CA VAL A 449 9.64 -12.85 -4.28
C VAL A 449 9.48 -11.87 -3.11
N ASP A 450 10.02 -10.67 -3.27
CA ASP A 450 9.96 -9.61 -2.24
C ASP A 450 8.56 -8.99 -2.09
N ASP A 451 7.67 -9.18 -3.05
CA ASP A 451 6.31 -8.63 -3.03
C ASP A 451 5.26 -9.62 -2.51
N ILE A 452 5.64 -10.87 -2.29
CA ILE A 452 4.73 -11.91 -1.80
C ILE A 452 4.21 -11.56 -0.41
N ASN A 453 2.88 -11.56 -0.28
CA ASN A 453 2.21 -11.53 1.02
C ASN A 453 1.91 -12.96 1.47
N TRP A 454 2.84 -13.56 2.21
CA TRP A 454 2.72 -14.93 2.72
C TRP A 454 1.50 -15.13 3.62
N ASP A 455 1.04 -14.14 4.38
CA ASP A 455 -0.14 -14.28 5.26
C ASP A 455 -1.43 -14.56 4.47
N ASN A 456 -1.48 -14.12 3.21
CA ASN A 456 -2.66 -14.22 2.35
C ASN A 456 -2.61 -15.40 1.36
N ILE A 457 -1.45 -16.08 1.22
CA ILE A 457 -1.30 -17.22 0.33
C ILE A 457 -2.03 -18.45 0.89
N GLY A 458 -2.79 -19.14 0.04
CA GLY A 458 -3.48 -20.38 0.40
C GLY A 458 -4.83 -20.20 1.11
N LEU A 459 -5.34 -18.96 1.18
CA LEU A 459 -6.73 -18.69 1.56
C LEU A 459 -7.69 -19.28 0.52
N ARG A 460 -8.83 -19.79 0.98
CA ARG A 460 -9.85 -20.33 0.08
C ARG A 460 -10.47 -19.23 -0.77
N TYR A 461 -10.85 -19.54 -2.00
CA TYR A 461 -11.59 -18.63 -2.88
C TYR A 461 -12.75 -17.91 -2.16
N ARG A 462 -13.65 -18.65 -1.49
CA ARG A 462 -14.81 -18.09 -0.76
C ARG A 462 -14.41 -17.17 0.39
N THR A 463 -13.36 -17.52 1.13
CA THR A 463 -12.86 -16.70 2.25
C THR A 463 -12.27 -15.40 1.75
N ARG A 464 -11.50 -15.43 0.65
CA ARG A 464 -10.97 -14.24 -0.01
C ARG A 464 -12.10 -13.36 -0.59
N ALA A 465 -13.07 -13.96 -1.29
CA ALA A 465 -14.21 -13.25 -1.85
C ALA A 465 -15.06 -12.56 -0.76
N LEU A 466 -15.35 -13.28 0.32
CA LEU A 466 -16.05 -12.71 1.48
C LEU A 466 -15.22 -11.61 2.16
N GLY A 467 -13.91 -11.81 2.31
CA GLY A 467 -12.99 -10.82 2.89
C GLY A 467 -12.96 -9.51 2.07
N MET A 468 -12.89 -9.61 0.74
CA MET A 468 -12.98 -8.44 -0.15
C MET A 468 -14.34 -7.76 -0.06
N LEU A 469 -15.45 -8.51 -0.05
CA LEU A 469 -16.80 -7.96 0.06
C LEU A 469 -17.00 -7.24 1.40
N VAL A 470 -16.62 -7.87 2.52
CA VAL A 470 -16.74 -7.32 3.88
C VAL A 470 -15.84 -6.09 4.03
N SER A 471 -14.59 -6.14 3.55
CA SER A 471 -13.69 -4.99 3.55
C SER A 471 -14.28 -3.83 2.74
N SER A 472 -14.85 -4.09 1.56
CA SER A 472 -15.51 -3.08 0.73
C SER A 472 -16.73 -2.49 1.42
N LEU A 473 -17.57 -3.31 2.06
CA LEU A 473 -18.77 -2.86 2.77
C LEU A 473 -18.40 -2.01 3.99
N ILE A 474 -17.46 -2.47 4.82
CA ILE A 474 -16.96 -1.70 5.97
C ILE A 474 -16.35 -0.39 5.50
N SER A 475 -15.54 -0.42 4.44
CA SER A 475 -14.94 0.79 3.88
C SER A 475 -16.00 1.77 3.38
N ALA A 476 -17.04 1.29 2.69
CA ALA A 476 -18.16 2.14 2.24
C ALA A 476 -18.91 2.77 3.42
N THR A 477 -19.19 1.98 4.47
CA THR A 477 -19.83 2.48 5.71
C THR A 477 -18.96 3.56 6.39
N ILE A 478 -17.65 3.30 6.54
CA ILE A 478 -16.71 4.29 7.10
C ILE A 478 -16.71 5.55 6.25
N VAL A 479 -16.61 5.42 4.91
CA VAL A 479 -16.59 6.54 3.97
C VAL A 479 -17.90 7.33 4.02
N LEU A 480 -19.06 6.72 4.24
CA LEU A 480 -20.33 7.45 4.34
C LEU A 480 -20.50 8.18 5.69
N PHE A 481 -20.12 7.53 6.79
CA PHE A 481 -20.36 8.04 8.14
C PHE A 481 -19.16 8.77 8.76
N TRP A 482 -18.07 8.99 8.03
CA TRP A 482 -16.87 9.68 8.54
C TRP A 482 -17.11 11.13 9.00
N THR A 483 -18.17 11.77 8.49
CA THR A 483 -18.60 13.10 8.94
C THR A 483 -19.01 13.10 10.40
N ILE A 484 -19.58 12.01 10.92
CA ILE A 484 -20.10 11.95 12.29
C ILE A 484 -18.96 12.03 13.32
N PRO A 485 -17.91 11.18 13.27
CA PRO A 485 -16.78 11.31 14.19
C PRO A 485 -16.04 12.64 14.05
N THR A 486 -15.89 13.14 12.82
CA THR A 486 -15.18 14.40 12.58
C THR A 486 -15.95 15.60 13.11
N ALA A 487 -17.27 15.65 12.91
CA ALA A 487 -18.16 16.67 13.47
C ALA A 487 -18.23 16.58 14.99
N PHE A 488 -18.24 15.36 15.55
CA PHE A 488 -18.20 15.17 17.00
C PHE A 488 -16.90 15.73 17.61
N VAL A 489 -15.73 15.38 17.07
CA VAL A 489 -14.44 15.92 17.52
C VAL A 489 -14.39 17.45 17.34
N ALA A 490 -14.95 17.97 16.25
CA ALA A 490 -15.11 19.41 16.04
C ALA A 490 -15.95 20.10 17.10
N SER A 491 -17.05 19.44 17.48
CA SER A 491 -17.99 20.00 18.44
C SER A 491 -17.33 20.08 19.80
N LEU A 492 -16.61 19.04 20.24
CA LEU A 492 -15.82 19.03 21.49
C LEU A 492 -14.66 20.02 21.50
N ALA A 493 -14.25 20.45 20.30
CA ALA A 493 -13.15 21.38 20.09
C ALA A 493 -13.52 22.84 20.38
N THR A 494 -14.81 23.19 20.51
CA THR A 494 -15.21 24.54 20.93
C THR A 494 -15.22 24.65 22.45
N VAL A 495 -14.52 25.65 23.00
CA VAL A 495 -14.38 25.83 24.46
C VAL A 495 -15.75 25.95 25.15
N GLU A 496 -16.70 26.61 24.48
CA GLU A 496 -18.06 26.82 24.99
C GLU A 496 -18.89 25.54 25.05
N SER A 497 -18.75 24.62 24.08
CA SER A 497 -19.46 23.34 24.12
C SER A 497 -18.86 22.43 25.19
N LEU A 498 -17.54 22.48 25.38
CA LEU A 498 -16.83 21.68 26.38
C LEU A 498 -17.20 22.12 27.80
N ARG A 499 -17.36 23.44 28.02
CA ARG A 499 -17.88 24.03 29.27
C ARG A 499 -19.30 23.54 29.60
N ARG A 500 -20.11 23.28 28.57
CA ARG A 500 -21.47 22.72 28.72
C ARG A 500 -21.46 21.20 28.93
N ALA A 501 -20.58 20.49 28.25
CA ALA A 501 -20.52 19.02 28.29
C ALA A 501 -19.90 18.46 29.58
N LEU A 502 -18.88 19.13 30.13
CA LEU A 502 -18.17 18.67 31.33
C LEU A 502 -18.13 19.78 32.40
N PRO A 503 -19.21 19.96 33.17
CA PRO A 503 -19.36 21.10 34.09
C PRO A 503 -18.31 21.14 35.23
N PHE A 504 -17.66 20.02 35.56
CA PHE A 504 -16.59 19.98 36.57
C PHE A 504 -15.31 20.67 36.11
N LEU A 505 -15.07 20.80 34.80
CA LEU A 505 -13.92 21.51 34.24
C LEU A 505 -14.09 23.03 34.29
N ASN A 506 -15.31 23.53 34.54
CA ASN A 506 -15.59 24.97 34.59
C ASN A 506 -14.77 25.66 35.68
N ARG A 507 -14.65 25.02 36.84
CA ARG A 507 -13.83 25.52 37.96
C ARG A 507 -12.36 25.65 37.57
N ALA A 508 -11.82 24.68 36.84
CA ALA A 508 -10.44 24.69 36.36
C ALA A 508 -10.22 25.72 35.24
N PHE A 509 -11.17 25.89 34.32
CA PHE A 509 -11.10 26.89 33.25
C PHE A 509 -11.22 28.32 33.74
N ASP A 510 -11.96 28.56 34.83
CA ASP A 510 -12.08 29.88 35.46
C ASP A 510 -10.83 30.20 36.32
N GLU A 511 -10.18 29.19 36.92
CA GLU A 511 -8.98 29.35 37.76
C GLU A 511 -7.68 29.52 36.94
N TYR A 512 -7.57 28.87 35.78
CA TYR A 512 -6.39 28.99 34.89
C TYR A 512 -6.81 29.36 33.46
N PRO A 513 -6.73 30.65 33.05
CA PRO A 513 -7.10 31.07 31.70
C PRO A 513 -6.22 30.45 30.60
N ILE A 514 -4.99 30.03 30.94
CA ILE A 514 -4.08 29.32 30.04
C ILE A 514 -4.68 27.99 29.55
N LEU A 515 -5.50 27.31 30.37
CA LEU A 515 -6.17 26.08 29.95
C LEU A 515 -7.11 26.35 28.77
N GLN A 516 -7.80 27.49 28.72
CA GLN A 516 -8.70 27.79 27.60
C GLN A 516 -7.92 27.90 26.29
N ASP A 517 -6.75 28.53 26.30
CA ASP A 517 -5.93 28.68 25.09
C ASP A 517 -5.26 27.37 24.66
N ILE A 518 -4.87 26.53 25.62
CA ILE A 518 -4.38 25.17 25.32
C ILE A 518 -5.48 24.33 24.65
N PHE A 519 -6.70 24.34 25.20
CA PHE A 519 -7.82 23.58 24.64
C PHE A 519 -8.25 24.07 23.25
N LYS A 520 -8.17 25.38 22.96
CA LYS A 520 -8.36 25.93 21.61
C LYS A 520 -7.36 25.38 20.59
N GLN A 521 -6.13 25.06 21.00
CA GLN A 521 -5.09 24.51 20.11
C GLN A 521 -5.14 22.98 20.00
N ILE A 522 -5.63 22.27 21.02
CA ILE A 522 -5.85 20.81 20.98
C ILE A 522 -6.88 20.45 19.91
N ALA A 523 -7.86 21.32 19.67
CA ALA A 523 -8.95 21.14 18.74
C ALA A 523 -8.51 20.84 17.28
N PRO A 524 -7.73 21.71 16.60
CA PRO A 524 -7.17 21.39 15.28
C PRO A 524 -6.28 20.15 15.28
N LEU A 525 -5.49 19.94 16.35
CA LEU A 525 -4.59 18.79 16.46
C LEU A 525 -5.36 17.46 16.52
N ALA A 526 -6.44 17.41 17.30
CA ALA A 526 -7.31 16.24 17.39
C ALA A 526 -7.98 15.92 16.04
N LEU A 527 -8.36 16.95 15.28
CA LEU A 527 -8.95 16.79 13.95
C LEU A 527 -7.92 16.30 12.92
N VAL A 528 -6.67 16.77 13.00
CA VAL A 528 -5.55 16.27 12.19
C VAL A 528 -5.24 14.82 12.55
N ALA A 529 -5.20 14.47 13.84
CA ALA A 529 -4.98 13.11 14.30
C ALA A 529 -6.09 12.15 13.82
N LEU A 530 -7.35 12.58 13.89
CA LEU A 530 -8.48 11.81 13.35
C LEU A 530 -8.36 11.64 11.83
N SER A 531 -7.92 12.67 11.10
CA SER A 531 -7.72 12.57 9.65
C SER A 531 -6.57 11.62 9.29
N ALA A 532 -5.50 11.58 10.09
CA ALA A 532 -4.39 10.64 9.94
C ALA A 532 -4.78 9.18 10.26
N LEU A 533 -5.88 8.96 10.99
CA LEU A 533 -6.39 7.62 11.29
C LEU A 533 -7.00 6.93 10.07
N ALA A 534 -7.62 7.68 9.14
CA ALA A 534 -8.31 7.09 7.98
C ALA A 534 -7.40 6.21 7.10
N PRO A 535 -6.21 6.66 6.65
CA PRO A 535 -5.30 5.82 5.88
C PRO A 535 -4.83 4.57 6.64
N ILE A 536 -4.66 4.65 7.97
CA ILE A 536 -4.24 3.52 8.81
C ILE A 536 -5.34 2.46 8.85
N VAL A 537 -6.59 2.88 9.05
CA VAL A 537 -7.76 1.98 9.07
C VAL A 537 -7.95 1.32 7.71
N PHE A 538 -7.89 2.08 6.62
CA PHE A 538 -8.01 1.49 5.27
C PHE A 538 -6.85 0.56 4.92
N LYS A 539 -5.62 0.86 5.38
CA LYS A 539 -4.46 -0.02 5.18
C LYS A 539 -4.68 -1.36 5.87
N PHE A 540 -5.18 -1.33 7.11
CA PHE A 540 -5.52 -2.53 7.86
C PHE A 540 -6.62 -3.36 7.18
N LEU A 541 -7.68 -2.71 6.69
CA LEU A 541 -8.75 -3.39 5.95
C LEU A 541 -8.22 -4.02 4.65
N SER A 542 -7.43 -3.27 3.86
CA SER A 542 -6.84 -3.76 2.61
C SER A 542 -5.90 -4.95 2.80
N GLY A 543 -5.15 -5.00 3.91
CA GLY A 543 -4.26 -6.12 4.22
C GLY A 543 -5.02 -7.43 4.48
N ARG A 544 -6.27 -7.34 4.98
CA ARG A 544 -7.13 -8.49 5.31
C ARG A 544 -7.96 -9.01 4.14
N GLU A 545 -7.85 -8.42 2.95
CA GLU A 545 -8.63 -8.83 1.77
C GLU A 545 -8.18 -10.15 1.13
N GLY A 546 -6.97 -10.62 1.47
CA GLY A 546 -6.44 -11.87 0.91
C GLY A 546 -5.76 -11.72 -0.45
N HIS A 547 -5.23 -10.54 -0.78
CA HIS A 547 -4.41 -10.35 -1.99
C HIS A 547 -3.03 -11.04 -1.83
N PRO A 548 -2.55 -11.78 -2.85
CA PRO A 548 -1.29 -12.52 -2.78
C PRO A 548 -0.04 -11.63 -2.81
N SER A 549 -0.14 -10.38 -3.26
CA SER A 549 0.98 -9.44 -3.34
C SER A 549 0.76 -8.17 -2.53
N ASN A 550 1.83 -7.60 -1.96
CA ASN A 550 1.74 -6.35 -1.21
C ASN A 550 1.43 -5.16 -2.13
N THR A 551 1.90 -5.17 -3.38
CA THR A 551 1.54 -4.16 -4.39
C THR A 551 0.03 -4.14 -4.65
N GLU A 552 -0.63 -5.30 -4.78
CA GLU A 552 -2.09 -5.35 -4.97
C GLU A 552 -2.85 -4.84 -3.74
N VAL A 553 -2.35 -5.13 -2.52
CA VAL A 553 -2.88 -4.58 -1.26
C VAL A 553 -2.81 -3.05 -1.28
N ARG A 554 -1.66 -2.46 -1.62
CA ARG A 554 -1.48 -1.00 -1.66
C ARG A 554 -2.34 -0.35 -2.75
N ALA A 555 -2.44 -0.97 -3.91
CA ALA A 555 -3.33 -0.45 -4.95
C ALA A 555 -4.82 -0.58 -4.53
N ALA A 556 -5.20 -1.51 -3.64
CA ALA A 556 -6.56 -1.64 -3.13
C ALA A 556 -6.84 -0.63 -2.00
N LEU A 557 -5.80 -0.26 -1.25
CA LEU A 557 -5.79 0.89 -0.35
C LEU A 557 -6.01 2.19 -1.14
N PHE A 558 -5.32 2.38 -2.27
CA PHE A 558 -5.56 3.52 -3.16
C PHE A 558 -7.03 3.63 -3.57
N SER A 559 -7.68 2.53 -3.97
CA SER A 559 -9.11 2.58 -4.30
C SER A 559 -9.99 3.09 -3.16
N LYS A 560 -9.73 2.65 -1.92
CA LYS A 560 -10.49 3.13 -0.74
C LYS A 560 -10.24 4.61 -0.47
N LEU A 561 -8.98 5.04 -0.56
CA LEU A 561 -8.62 6.45 -0.37
C LEU A 561 -9.22 7.34 -1.48
N ALA A 562 -9.23 6.90 -2.73
CA ALA A 562 -9.86 7.64 -3.82
C ALA A 562 -11.38 7.77 -3.62
N TYR A 563 -12.07 6.72 -3.17
CA TYR A 563 -13.49 6.83 -2.77
C TYR A 563 -13.69 7.76 -1.58
N PHE A 564 -12.80 7.71 -0.58
CA PHE A 564 -12.82 8.64 0.54
C PHE A 564 -12.67 10.09 0.09
N GLN A 565 -11.70 10.39 -0.78
CA GLN A 565 -11.50 11.71 -1.38
C GLN A 565 -12.75 12.18 -2.17
N LEU A 566 -13.33 11.28 -2.99
CA LEU A 566 -14.53 11.56 -3.77
C LEU A 566 -15.75 11.88 -2.89
N VAL A 567 -16.04 11.05 -1.90
CA VAL A 567 -17.27 11.22 -1.09
C VAL A 567 -17.07 12.30 -0.03
N GLN A 568 -15.99 12.22 0.75
CA GLN A 568 -15.81 13.07 1.92
C GLN A 568 -15.22 14.44 1.60
N ILE A 569 -14.28 14.54 0.67
CA ILE A 569 -13.66 15.84 0.34
C ILE A 569 -14.45 16.55 -0.76
N PHE A 570 -14.90 15.85 -1.79
CA PHE A 570 -15.66 16.47 -2.87
C PHE A 570 -17.17 16.61 -2.54
N PHE A 571 -17.92 15.52 -2.41
CA PHE A 571 -19.40 15.61 -2.24
C PHE A 571 -19.83 16.22 -0.91
N VAL A 572 -19.29 15.74 0.21
CA VAL A 572 -19.69 16.23 1.54
C VAL A 572 -19.40 17.72 1.70
N THR A 573 -18.27 18.23 1.21
CA THR A 573 -17.96 19.67 1.30
C THR A 573 -18.98 20.51 0.54
N VAL A 574 -19.42 20.05 -0.64
CA VAL A 574 -20.47 20.73 -1.41
C VAL A 574 -21.81 20.73 -0.67
N VAL A 575 -22.13 19.62 0.00
CA VAL A 575 -23.39 19.43 0.71
C VAL A 575 -23.44 20.21 2.04
N VAL A 576 -22.41 20.12 2.87
CA VAL A 576 -22.40 20.74 4.22
C VAL A 576 -22.51 22.26 4.15
N GLY A 577 -21.88 22.90 3.14
CA GLY A 577 -22.02 24.34 2.93
C GLY A 577 -23.43 24.81 2.56
N THR A 578 -24.37 23.90 2.29
CA THR A 578 -25.79 24.21 2.01
C THR A 578 -26.76 23.79 3.11
N ILE A 579 -26.44 22.72 3.83
CA ILE A 579 -27.38 22.10 4.76
C ILE A 579 -27.57 22.95 6.02
N LEU A 580 -26.51 23.60 6.53
CA LEU A 580 -26.58 24.29 7.82
C LEU A 580 -27.57 25.46 7.82
N ASP A 581 -27.69 26.16 6.69
CA ASP A 581 -28.56 27.33 6.57
C ASP A 581 -30.01 26.97 6.19
N SER A 582 -30.24 25.77 5.64
CA SER A 582 -31.53 25.39 5.04
C SER A 582 -32.10 24.05 5.53
N LEU A 583 -31.57 23.47 6.61
CA LEU A 583 -31.99 22.18 7.15
C LEU A 583 -33.51 22.09 7.40
N LYS A 584 -34.10 23.16 7.95
CA LYS A 584 -35.54 23.23 8.21
C LYS A 584 -36.36 23.21 6.91
N GLU A 585 -35.88 23.89 5.87
CA GLU A 585 -36.56 23.98 4.57
C GLU A 585 -36.46 22.69 3.74
N ILE A 586 -35.38 21.92 3.93
CA ILE A 586 -35.16 20.61 3.29
C ILE A 586 -36.09 19.54 3.89
N LEU A 587 -36.32 19.57 5.21
CA LEU A 587 -37.21 18.62 5.89
C LEU A 587 -38.65 18.75 5.38
N ASP A 588 -39.08 19.98 5.08
CA ASP A 588 -40.43 20.27 4.60
C ASP A 588 -40.60 20.00 3.10
N GLN A 589 -39.55 20.17 2.28
CA GLN A 589 -39.61 19.94 0.83
C GLN A 589 -38.33 19.26 0.28
N PRO A 590 -38.28 17.93 0.20
CA PRO A 590 -37.09 17.21 -0.29
C PRO A 590 -36.78 17.51 -1.76
N LYS A 591 -37.75 17.98 -2.55
CA LYS A 591 -37.52 18.41 -3.95
C LYS A 591 -36.60 19.64 -4.04
N LYS A 592 -36.57 20.50 -3.02
CA LYS A 592 -35.67 21.68 -2.97
C LYS A 592 -34.21 21.29 -2.76
N LEU A 593 -33.92 20.08 -2.26
CA LEU A 593 -32.56 19.59 -2.06
C LEU A 593 -31.76 19.58 -3.38
N VAL A 594 -32.38 19.08 -4.46
CA VAL A 594 -31.74 19.02 -5.79
C VAL A 594 -31.44 20.42 -6.32
N SER A 595 -32.33 21.40 -6.07
CA SER A 595 -32.10 22.80 -6.43
C SER A 595 -31.04 23.51 -5.60
N MET A 596 -30.90 23.16 -4.33
CA MET A 596 -29.87 23.76 -3.48
C MET A 596 -28.48 23.22 -3.82
N LEU A 597 -28.37 21.91 -4.10
CA LEU A 597 -27.11 21.26 -4.48
C LEU A 597 -26.49 21.80 -5.77
N GLY A 598 -27.31 22.11 -6.79
CA GLY A 598 -26.76 22.66 -8.04
C GLY A 598 -26.47 24.17 -7.99
N LEU A 599 -27.07 24.92 -7.05
CA LEU A 599 -26.70 26.32 -6.81
C LEU A 599 -25.41 26.46 -6.00
N SER A 600 -25.12 25.48 -5.14
CA SER A 600 -23.95 25.53 -4.26
C SER A 600 -22.65 25.06 -4.90
N MET A 601 -22.71 24.17 -5.90
CA MET A 601 -21.54 23.70 -6.62
C MET A 601 -20.67 24.87 -7.16
N PRO A 602 -21.21 25.84 -7.92
CA PRO A 602 -20.43 27.01 -8.35
C PRO A 602 -19.90 27.87 -7.19
N GLN A 603 -20.68 28.04 -6.12
CA GLN A 603 -20.28 28.83 -4.95
C GLN A 603 -19.06 28.23 -4.25
N GLN A 604 -18.99 26.89 -4.17
CA GLN A 604 -17.88 26.17 -3.54
C GLN A 604 -16.59 26.12 -4.39
N SER A 605 -16.58 26.72 -5.60
CA SER A 605 -15.37 26.79 -6.43
C SER A 605 -14.22 27.53 -5.72
N THR A 606 -14.53 28.56 -4.92
CA THR A 606 -13.55 29.31 -4.12
C THR A 606 -12.82 28.41 -3.13
N PHE A 607 -13.55 27.52 -2.43
CA PHE A 607 -12.96 26.56 -1.52
C PHE A 607 -11.96 25.64 -2.23
N PHE A 608 -12.34 25.07 -3.38
CA PHE A 608 -11.45 24.18 -4.13
C PHE A 608 -10.23 24.90 -4.70
N ILE A 609 -10.36 26.18 -5.09
CA ILE A 609 -9.21 27.01 -5.48
C ILE A 609 -8.25 27.16 -4.30
N SER A 610 -8.75 27.58 -3.14
CA SER A 610 -7.93 27.73 -1.92
C SER A 610 -7.28 26.40 -1.52
N TYR A 611 -8.02 25.29 -1.59
CA TYR A 611 -7.50 23.94 -1.35
C TYR A 611 -6.33 23.59 -2.29
N VAL A 612 -6.48 23.82 -3.60
CA VAL A 612 -5.41 23.56 -4.58
C VAL A 612 -4.20 24.48 -4.34
N ILE A 613 -4.43 25.75 -3.97
CA ILE A 613 -3.35 26.69 -3.63
C ILE A 613 -2.58 26.20 -2.39
N VAL A 614 -3.29 25.76 -1.33
CA VAL A 614 -2.68 25.21 -0.11
C VAL A 614 -1.87 23.95 -0.45
N GLN A 615 -2.45 23.03 -1.24
CA GLN A 615 -1.77 21.80 -1.64
C GLN A 615 -0.51 22.10 -2.47
N THR A 616 -0.58 23.11 -3.34
CA THR A 616 0.56 23.53 -4.17
C THR A 616 1.64 24.23 -3.35
N GLY A 617 1.26 25.19 -2.50
CA GLY A 617 2.22 26.03 -1.77
C GLY A 617 2.78 25.37 -0.51
N LEU A 618 1.95 24.66 0.25
CA LEU A 618 2.38 23.98 1.48
C LEU A 618 2.63 22.49 1.23
N GLY A 619 1.68 21.77 0.63
CA GLY A 619 1.77 20.31 0.45
C GLY A 619 3.00 19.87 -0.33
N LEU A 620 3.18 20.39 -1.55
CA LEU A 620 4.34 20.07 -2.39
C LEU A 620 5.67 20.54 -1.80
N VAL A 621 5.69 21.66 -1.05
CA VAL A 621 6.90 22.15 -0.36
C VAL A 621 7.30 21.23 0.79
N LEU A 622 6.35 20.80 1.61
CA LEU A 622 6.61 19.87 2.72
C LEU A 622 7.14 18.54 2.20
N GLU A 623 6.61 18.07 1.07
CA GLU A 623 7.06 16.87 0.38
C GLU A 623 8.48 17.08 -0.18
N LEU A 624 8.72 18.15 -0.94
CA LEU A 624 10.04 18.50 -1.49
C LEU A 624 11.13 18.63 -0.42
N LEU A 625 10.82 19.32 0.68
CA LEU A 625 11.72 19.47 1.82
C LEU A 625 11.89 18.17 2.62
N ARG A 626 11.02 17.17 2.42
CA ARG A 626 10.98 15.91 3.17
C ARG A 626 10.78 16.13 4.67
N VAL A 627 9.85 17.00 5.04
CA VAL A 627 9.64 17.39 6.44
C VAL A 627 9.28 16.19 7.32
N VAL A 628 8.43 15.28 6.85
CA VAL A 628 8.05 14.09 7.63
C VAL A 628 9.27 13.17 7.88
N PRO A 629 10.05 12.74 6.87
CA PRO A 629 11.29 12.01 7.11
C PRO A 629 12.31 12.77 7.98
N LEU A 630 12.44 14.09 7.84
CA LEU A 630 13.34 14.91 8.66
C LEU A 630 12.94 14.91 10.13
N ILE A 631 11.66 15.09 10.43
CA ILE A 631 11.14 15.05 11.82
C ILE A 631 11.35 13.65 12.39
N VAL A 632 11.01 12.61 11.63
CA VAL A 632 11.22 11.21 12.04
C VAL A 632 12.69 10.92 12.31
N SER A 633 13.59 11.41 11.47
CA SER A 633 15.04 11.27 11.66
C SER A 633 15.58 12.09 12.82
N ALA A 634 15.05 13.30 13.05
CA ALA A 634 15.40 14.11 14.21
C ALA A 634 14.96 13.43 15.52
N LEU A 635 13.73 12.91 15.56
CA LEU A 635 13.21 12.12 16.68
C LEU A 635 14.02 10.84 16.87
N TYR A 636 14.37 10.14 15.80
CA TYR A 636 15.26 8.99 15.84
C TYR A 636 16.63 9.36 16.44
N ALA A 637 17.19 10.49 16.02
CA ALA A 637 18.48 10.95 16.50
C ALA A 637 18.46 11.36 17.98
N LEU A 638 17.33 11.84 18.50
CA LEU A 638 17.15 12.27 19.88
C LEU A 638 16.76 11.12 20.82
N LEU A 639 15.90 10.20 20.38
CA LEU A 639 15.24 9.20 21.23
C LEU A 639 15.81 7.79 21.06
N ALA A 640 16.34 7.43 19.89
CA ALA A 640 16.71 6.05 19.62
C ALA A 640 18.07 5.69 20.27
N PRO A 641 18.18 4.48 20.88
CA PRO A 641 19.46 3.97 21.35
C PRO A 641 20.38 3.67 20.15
N LYS A 642 21.58 4.26 20.14
CA LYS A 642 22.55 4.17 19.02
C LYS A 642 23.74 3.26 19.33
N HIS A 643 23.55 2.24 20.17
CA HIS A 643 24.67 1.47 20.68
C HIS A 643 25.27 0.54 19.62
N THR A 644 24.47 -0.07 18.75
CA THR A 644 24.98 -0.94 17.67
C THR A 644 24.79 -0.35 16.27
N ARG A 645 25.61 -0.77 15.31
CA ARG A 645 25.47 -0.41 13.88
C ARG A 645 24.15 -0.92 13.30
N ARG A 646 23.74 -2.13 13.70
CA ARG A 646 22.45 -2.71 13.30
C ARG A 646 21.26 -1.91 13.84
N GLU A 647 21.31 -1.49 15.11
CA GLU A 647 20.28 -0.62 15.69
C GLU A 647 20.19 0.70 14.95
N ARG A 648 21.33 1.35 14.69
CA ARG A 648 21.43 2.58 13.86
C ARG A 648 20.82 2.40 12.47
N ASN A 649 20.91 1.18 11.95
CA ASN A 649 20.44 0.79 10.63
C ASN A 649 19.01 0.23 10.63
N SER A 650 18.43 -0.04 11.79
CA SER A 650 17.10 -0.63 11.94
C SER A 650 16.09 0.43 12.39
N PRO A 651 14.83 0.35 11.94
CA PRO A 651 13.79 1.23 12.44
C PRO A 651 13.50 0.93 13.91
N TRP A 652 13.41 1.97 14.75
CA TRP A 652 13.05 1.86 16.17
C TRP A 652 11.68 2.50 16.39
N LEU A 653 10.66 1.71 16.74
CA LEU A 653 9.26 2.18 16.88
C LEU A 653 8.73 2.95 15.64
N GLY A 654 9.22 2.59 14.45
CA GLY A 654 8.90 3.29 13.20
C GLY A 654 9.73 4.56 12.93
N LEU A 655 10.59 4.97 13.86
CA LEU A 655 11.59 6.01 13.66
C LEU A 655 12.82 5.45 12.93
N ARG A 656 13.43 6.24 12.05
CA ARG A 656 14.54 5.78 11.19
C ARG A 656 15.44 6.93 10.77
N ASP A 657 16.65 6.59 10.35
CA ASP A 657 17.60 7.55 9.78
C ASP A 657 17.14 8.06 8.40
N ILE A 658 17.52 9.29 8.06
CA ILE A 658 17.13 9.99 6.82
C ILE A 658 17.74 9.34 5.57
N ALA A 659 18.90 8.71 5.73
CA ALA A 659 19.59 8.02 4.64
C ALA A 659 18.84 6.77 4.16
N LYS A 660 18.06 6.14 5.05
CA LYS A 660 17.29 4.93 4.72
C LYS A 660 15.89 5.30 4.28
N THR A 661 15.68 5.29 2.97
CA THR A 661 14.40 5.63 2.36
C THR A 661 13.60 4.39 2.01
N ASP A 662 12.27 4.49 2.14
CA ASP A 662 11.35 3.46 1.64
C ASP A 662 11.24 3.52 0.11
N PRO A 663 10.75 2.44 -0.52
CA PRO A 663 10.25 2.51 -1.88
C PRO A 663 9.20 3.61 -2.02
N PHE A 664 9.19 4.32 -3.15
CA PHE A 664 8.15 5.30 -3.44
C PHE A 664 6.78 4.60 -3.45
N ASP A 665 5.90 4.99 -2.53
CA ASP A 665 4.52 4.50 -2.49
C ASP A 665 3.58 5.56 -3.09
N PRO A 666 3.06 5.34 -4.33
CA PRO A 666 2.19 6.31 -4.98
C PRO A 666 0.81 6.41 -4.34
N THR A 667 0.44 5.54 -3.40
CA THR A 667 -0.95 5.38 -2.91
C THR A 667 -1.62 6.67 -2.42
N ASN A 668 -0.98 7.40 -1.51
CA ASN A 668 -1.51 8.65 -0.97
C ASN A 668 -1.46 9.81 -1.99
N PRO A 669 -0.30 10.13 -2.60
CA PRO A 669 -0.21 11.26 -3.52
C PRO A 669 -1.10 11.07 -4.76
N LEU A 670 -1.29 9.83 -5.21
CA LEU A 670 -2.20 9.51 -6.30
C LEU A 670 -3.66 9.78 -5.94
N ALA A 671 -4.09 9.51 -4.70
CA ALA A 671 -5.45 9.82 -4.23
C ALA A 671 -5.71 11.34 -4.19
N ASP A 672 -4.71 12.13 -3.74
CA ASP A 672 -4.80 13.59 -3.75
C ASP A 672 -4.82 14.15 -5.18
N CYS A 673 -3.97 13.64 -6.06
CA CYS A 673 -3.95 14.04 -7.48
C CYS A 673 -5.25 13.65 -8.21
N PHE A 674 -5.88 12.54 -7.83
CA PHE A 674 -7.20 12.16 -8.32
C PHE A 674 -8.27 13.20 -7.94
N LEU A 675 -8.26 13.71 -6.70
CA LEU A 675 -9.17 14.78 -6.30
C LEU A 675 -8.96 16.03 -7.16
N VAL A 676 -7.70 16.43 -7.38
CA VAL A 676 -7.40 17.60 -8.22
C VAL A 676 -7.85 17.38 -9.68
N LEU A 677 -7.68 16.17 -10.21
CA LEU A 677 -8.20 15.81 -11.54
C LEU A 677 -9.73 15.91 -11.60
N LEU A 678 -10.42 15.39 -10.58
CA LEU A 678 -11.88 15.48 -10.46
C LEU A 678 -12.34 16.94 -10.45
N VAL A 679 -11.73 17.77 -9.62
CA VAL A 679 -11.98 19.23 -9.53
C VAL A 679 -11.73 19.91 -10.88
N THR A 680 -10.68 19.52 -11.59
CA THR A 680 -10.38 20.06 -12.93
C THR A 680 -11.50 19.77 -13.92
N LEU A 681 -11.98 18.52 -13.96
CA LEU A 681 -13.02 18.09 -14.90
C LEU A 681 -14.40 18.66 -14.56
N THR A 682 -14.75 18.74 -13.27
CA THR A 682 -16.05 19.26 -12.82
C THR A 682 -16.13 20.77 -13.02
N PHE A 683 -15.10 21.53 -12.62
CA PHE A 683 -15.13 22.99 -12.65
C PHE A 683 -14.71 23.61 -13.99
N ALA A 684 -14.13 22.85 -14.93
CA ALA A 684 -13.78 23.36 -16.26
C ALA A 684 -14.93 24.11 -16.97
N PRO A 685 -16.15 23.55 -17.08
CA PRO A 685 -17.29 24.29 -17.63
C PRO A 685 -17.92 25.27 -16.63
N ILE A 686 -17.83 25.05 -15.31
CA ILE A 686 -18.57 25.82 -14.30
C ILE A 686 -17.82 27.11 -13.88
N ALA A 687 -16.57 26.97 -13.46
CA ALA A 687 -15.72 28.02 -12.93
C ALA A 687 -14.30 27.86 -13.51
N PRO A 688 -14.07 28.34 -14.74
CA PRO A 688 -12.85 28.04 -15.50
C PRO A 688 -11.56 28.55 -14.85
N LEU A 689 -11.65 29.51 -13.91
CA LEU A 689 -10.48 30.01 -13.16
C LEU A 689 -9.80 28.89 -12.34
N VAL A 690 -10.56 27.89 -11.86
CA VAL A 690 -10.03 26.73 -11.13
C VAL A 690 -8.97 25.99 -11.97
N CYS A 691 -9.13 25.98 -13.29
CA CYS A 691 -8.24 25.27 -14.22
C CYS A 691 -6.82 25.84 -14.25
N TYR A 692 -6.64 27.13 -13.98
CA TYR A 692 -5.31 27.75 -13.93
C TYR A 692 -4.51 27.26 -12.73
N PHE A 693 -5.15 27.23 -11.55
CA PHE A 693 -4.52 26.76 -10.31
C PHE A 693 -4.24 25.26 -10.35
N THR A 694 -5.16 24.46 -10.91
CA THR A 694 -4.97 23.01 -11.05
C THR A 694 -3.91 22.67 -12.10
N TRP A 695 -3.80 23.43 -13.20
CA TRP A 695 -2.69 23.28 -14.15
C TRP A 695 -1.34 23.57 -13.47
N PHE A 696 -1.26 24.66 -12.71
CA PHE A 696 -0.05 25.02 -11.97
C PHE A 696 0.31 23.97 -10.92
N PHE A 697 -0.69 23.39 -10.24
CA PHE A 697 -0.49 22.26 -9.33
C PHE A 697 0.12 21.05 -10.04
N PHE A 698 -0.48 20.57 -11.13
CA PHE A 698 0.06 19.40 -11.85
C PHE A 698 1.47 19.65 -12.40
N PHE A 699 1.73 20.87 -12.86
CA PHE A 699 3.06 21.28 -13.31
C PHE A 699 4.08 21.24 -12.15
N MET A 700 3.79 21.87 -11.01
CA MET A 700 4.69 21.81 -9.84
C MET A 700 4.83 20.40 -9.26
N ALA A 701 3.74 19.64 -9.22
CA ALA A 701 3.74 18.26 -8.75
C ALA A 701 4.65 17.37 -9.62
N GLU A 702 4.63 17.54 -10.94
CA GLU A 702 5.57 16.81 -11.81
C GLU A 702 7.02 17.15 -11.47
N ILE A 703 7.36 18.43 -11.28
CA ILE A 703 8.74 18.85 -10.91
C ILE A 703 9.16 18.19 -9.59
N VAL A 704 8.33 18.29 -8.55
CA VAL A 704 8.65 17.82 -7.19
C VAL A 704 8.76 16.30 -7.16
N TYR A 705 7.73 15.57 -7.62
CA TYR A 705 7.74 14.12 -7.54
C TYR A 705 8.80 13.49 -8.45
N ARG A 706 9.04 14.06 -9.65
CA ARG A 706 10.12 13.59 -10.52
C ARG A 706 11.47 13.71 -9.82
N ARG A 707 11.75 14.83 -9.16
CA ARG A 707 13.00 15.02 -8.41
C ARG A 707 13.15 14.00 -7.29
N GLN A 708 12.10 13.78 -6.50
CA GLN A 708 12.15 12.86 -5.37
C GLN A 708 12.33 11.40 -5.80
N VAL A 709 11.61 10.97 -6.83
CA VAL A 709 11.72 9.61 -7.37
C VAL A 709 13.13 9.35 -7.90
N LEU A 710 13.74 10.32 -8.58
CA LEU A 710 15.06 10.16 -9.19
C LEU A 710 16.21 10.19 -8.16
N CYS A 711 16.11 10.98 -7.09
CA CYS A 711 17.25 11.20 -6.19
C CYS A 711 17.11 10.61 -4.79
N VAL A 712 15.88 10.31 -4.35
CA VAL A 712 15.59 10.06 -2.93
C VAL A 712 14.99 8.68 -2.70
N TYR A 713 13.89 8.36 -3.37
CA TYR A 713 13.13 7.14 -3.08
C TYR A 713 13.82 5.91 -3.66
N LYS A 714 13.71 4.78 -2.95
CA LYS A 714 14.15 3.49 -3.49
C LYS A 714 13.20 3.04 -4.61
N PRO A 715 13.71 2.38 -5.65
CA PRO A 715 12.87 1.94 -6.73
C PRO A 715 12.04 0.72 -6.34
N MET A 716 10.81 0.67 -6.81
CA MET A 716 9.92 -0.46 -6.60
C MET A 716 9.92 -1.33 -7.86
N CYS A 717 11.10 -1.86 -8.22
CA CYS A 717 11.34 -2.56 -9.49
C CYS A 717 10.45 -3.79 -9.73
N PHE A 718 9.89 -4.35 -8.66
CA PHE A 718 8.99 -5.50 -8.71
C PHE A 718 7.53 -5.15 -8.96
N ALA A 719 7.15 -3.87 -8.89
CA ALA A 719 5.77 -3.43 -9.00
C ALA A 719 5.32 -3.44 -10.47
N LEU A 720 4.44 -4.39 -10.81
CA LEU A 720 4.07 -4.71 -12.19
C LEU A 720 3.02 -3.77 -12.81
N GLY A 721 2.77 -2.58 -12.28
CA GLY A 721 1.77 -1.67 -12.87
C GLY A 721 0.37 -1.83 -12.27
N ALA A 722 0.23 -2.28 -11.02
CA ALA A 722 -1.07 -2.64 -10.44
C ALA A 722 -2.02 -1.44 -10.27
N TYR A 723 -1.49 -0.22 -10.23
CA TYR A 723 -2.27 1.00 -10.02
C TYR A 723 -3.03 1.46 -11.27
N TRP A 724 -2.43 1.30 -12.46
CA TRP A 724 -2.97 1.87 -13.70
C TRP A 724 -4.42 1.44 -14.03
N PRO A 725 -4.79 0.13 -13.96
CA PRO A 725 -6.17 -0.27 -14.22
C PRO A 725 -7.18 0.35 -13.24
N ARG A 726 -6.77 0.57 -11.99
CA ARG A 726 -7.61 1.22 -10.97
C ARG A 726 -7.70 2.72 -11.24
N MET A 727 -6.60 3.38 -11.57
CA MET A 727 -6.56 4.80 -11.96
C MET A 727 -7.42 5.10 -13.17
N PHE A 728 -7.35 4.27 -14.21
CA PHE A 728 -8.20 4.41 -15.39
C PHE A 728 -9.68 4.42 -15.03
N LYS A 729 -10.12 3.47 -14.19
CA LYS A 729 -11.51 3.43 -13.69
C LYS A 729 -11.88 4.71 -12.95
N PHE A 730 -11.01 5.24 -12.10
CA PHE A 730 -11.25 6.50 -11.40
C PHE A 730 -11.29 7.71 -12.34
N CYS A 731 -10.50 7.74 -13.41
CA CYS A 731 -10.59 8.80 -14.43
C CYS A 731 -11.96 8.79 -15.13
N ILE A 732 -12.48 7.59 -15.46
CA ILE A 732 -13.83 7.45 -16.02
C ILE A 732 -14.89 7.86 -15.00
N ILE A 733 -14.77 7.47 -13.73
CA ILE A 733 -15.67 7.92 -12.67
C ILE A 733 -15.64 9.44 -12.55
N ALA A 734 -14.47 10.08 -12.60
CA ALA A 734 -14.36 11.53 -12.54
C ALA A 734 -15.04 12.22 -13.73
N LEU A 735 -14.92 11.67 -14.95
CA LEU A 735 -15.64 12.18 -16.12
C LEU A 735 -17.15 12.07 -15.97
N VAL A 736 -17.65 10.92 -15.50
CA VAL A 736 -19.08 10.70 -15.26
C VAL A 736 -19.60 11.62 -14.16
N VAL A 737 -18.86 11.78 -13.06
CA VAL A 737 -19.22 12.72 -11.99
C VAL A 737 -19.26 14.15 -12.51
N ALA A 738 -18.27 14.60 -13.28
CA ALA A 738 -18.27 15.93 -13.90
C ALA A 738 -19.52 16.16 -14.76
N GLN A 739 -19.90 15.19 -15.58
CA GLN A 739 -21.09 15.27 -16.43
C GLN A 739 -22.39 15.27 -15.63
N LEU A 740 -22.51 14.42 -14.60
CA LEU A 740 -23.67 14.39 -13.70
C LEU A 740 -23.83 15.72 -12.95
N THR A 741 -22.73 16.31 -12.46
CA THR A 741 -22.77 17.63 -11.81
C THR A 741 -23.22 18.72 -12.77
N LEU A 742 -22.76 18.69 -14.03
CA LEU A 742 -23.16 19.67 -15.04
C LEU A 742 -24.64 19.53 -15.43
N ILE A 743 -25.15 18.30 -15.57
CA ILE A 743 -26.59 18.04 -15.77
C ILE A 743 -27.41 18.65 -14.63
N GLY A 744 -26.97 18.42 -13.39
CA GLY A 744 -27.62 18.99 -12.21
C GLY A 744 -27.75 20.51 -12.32
N ILE A 745 -26.64 21.21 -12.56
CA ILE A 745 -26.61 22.69 -12.63
C ILE A 745 -27.44 23.22 -13.81
N LEU A 746 -27.34 22.61 -14.99
CA LEU A 746 -28.08 23.04 -16.18
C LEU A 746 -29.60 22.85 -16.03
N SER A 747 -30.01 21.76 -15.36
CA SER A 747 -31.42 21.49 -15.06
C SER A 747 -32.01 22.58 -14.15
N LEU A 748 -31.23 23.08 -13.19
CA LEU A 748 -31.67 24.16 -12.30
C LEU A 748 -31.77 25.52 -12.98
N LYS A 749 -30.92 25.78 -13.98
CA LYS A 749 -31.02 26.98 -14.83
C LYS A 749 -32.18 26.88 -15.85
N LYS A 750 -33.03 25.85 -15.73
CA LYS A 750 -34.20 25.57 -16.58
C LYS A 750 -33.89 25.46 -18.08
N ALA A 751 -32.68 25.02 -18.43
CA ALA A 751 -32.32 24.73 -19.81
C ALA A 751 -32.81 23.32 -20.17
N THR A 752 -33.65 23.20 -21.21
CA THR A 752 -34.27 21.92 -21.59
C THR A 752 -33.37 21.07 -22.49
N THR A 753 -32.75 21.68 -23.50
CA THR A 753 -31.96 20.94 -24.52
C THR A 753 -30.53 20.56 -24.08
N PRO A 754 -29.74 21.42 -23.39
CA PRO A 754 -28.36 21.08 -23.05
C PRO A 754 -28.18 19.85 -22.12
N PRO A 755 -28.98 19.64 -21.05
CA PRO A 755 -28.78 18.48 -20.18
C PRO A 755 -29.08 17.15 -20.90
N ILE A 756 -30.04 17.12 -21.83
CA ILE A 756 -30.36 15.92 -22.64
C ILE A 756 -29.12 15.49 -23.46
N ILE A 757 -28.41 16.44 -24.04
CA ILE A 757 -27.22 16.16 -24.85
C ILE A 757 -26.06 15.67 -23.99
N ILE A 758 -25.91 16.15 -22.76
CA ILE A 758 -24.89 15.64 -21.83
C ILE A 758 -25.23 14.22 -21.36
N ILE A 759 -26.52 13.85 -21.23
CA ILE A 759 -26.91 12.47 -20.95
C ILE A 759 -26.41 11.54 -22.08
N VAL A 760 -26.55 11.96 -23.35
CA VAL A 760 -25.97 11.22 -24.49
C VAL A 760 -24.45 11.10 -24.36
N LEU A 761 -23.76 12.16 -23.93
CA LEU A 761 -22.32 12.12 -23.68
C LEU A 761 -21.92 11.10 -22.60
N ILE A 762 -22.70 10.96 -21.52
CA ILE A 762 -22.46 9.93 -20.49
C ILE A 762 -22.54 8.54 -21.12
N VAL A 763 -23.55 8.28 -21.95
CA VAL A 763 -23.69 6.99 -22.65
C VAL A 763 -22.47 6.72 -23.54
N ILE A 764 -21.99 7.72 -24.28
CA ILE A 764 -20.77 7.61 -25.10
C ILE A 764 -19.56 7.26 -24.22
N VAL A 765 -19.38 7.91 -23.07
CA VAL A 765 -18.27 7.61 -22.14
C VAL A 765 -18.37 6.20 -21.58
N LEU A 766 -19.58 5.72 -21.26
CA LEU A 766 -19.79 4.35 -20.76
C LEU A 766 -19.52 3.30 -21.83
N LEU A 767 -19.97 3.53 -23.07
CA LEU A 767 -19.66 2.66 -24.22
C LEU A 767 -18.15 2.64 -24.51
N PHE A 768 -17.50 3.80 -24.45
CA PHE A 768 -16.04 3.91 -24.55
C PHE A 768 -15.34 3.12 -23.45
N ASN A 769 -15.77 3.24 -22.20
CA ASN A 769 -15.20 2.49 -21.09
C ASN A 769 -15.38 0.97 -21.27
N TYR A 770 -16.56 0.52 -21.73
CA TYR A 770 -16.79 -0.88 -22.06
C TYR A 770 -15.84 -1.38 -23.17
N HIS A 771 -15.67 -0.59 -24.24
CA HIS A 771 -14.74 -0.93 -25.33
C HIS A 771 -13.28 -1.02 -24.86
N VAL A 772 -12.82 -0.08 -24.02
CA VAL A 772 -11.44 -0.10 -23.52
C VAL A 772 -11.22 -1.26 -22.53
N LEU A 773 -12.18 -1.50 -21.63
CA LEU A 773 -12.06 -2.57 -20.62
C LEU A 773 -12.20 -3.98 -21.19
N THR A 774 -12.79 -4.14 -22.38
CA THR A 774 -12.84 -5.44 -23.07
C THR A 774 -11.55 -5.72 -23.84
N LEU A 775 -10.93 -4.71 -24.45
CA LEU A 775 -9.75 -4.90 -25.30
C LEU A 775 -8.42 -4.91 -24.54
N TYR A 776 -8.16 -3.93 -23.66
CA TYR A 776 -6.81 -3.69 -23.17
C TYR A 776 -6.38 -4.47 -21.91
N PRO A 777 -7.24 -4.70 -20.89
CA PRO A 777 -6.85 -5.46 -19.71
C PRO A 777 -6.27 -6.87 -19.97
N PRO A 778 -6.84 -7.72 -20.86
CA PRO A 778 -6.26 -9.03 -21.13
C PRO A 778 -4.88 -8.92 -21.78
N VAL A 779 -4.72 -7.99 -22.73
CA VAL A 779 -3.43 -7.73 -23.42
C VAL A 779 -2.39 -7.18 -22.45
N ALA A 780 -2.78 -6.32 -21.52
CA ALA A 780 -1.86 -5.78 -20.51
C ALA A 780 -1.37 -6.86 -19.54
N LYS A 781 -2.24 -7.80 -19.16
CA LYS A 781 -1.96 -8.78 -18.10
C LYS A 781 -0.92 -9.82 -18.52
N TYR A 782 -0.98 -10.29 -19.76
CA TYR A 782 -0.20 -11.40 -20.28
C TYR A 782 0.75 -10.98 -21.40
N LEU A 783 1.87 -11.69 -21.52
CA LEU A 783 2.81 -11.46 -22.61
C LEU A 783 2.38 -12.25 -23.87
N PRO A 784 2.46 -11.68 -25.08
CA PRO A 784 2.17 -12.41 -26.31
C PRO A 784 3.07 -13.65 -26.45
N LEU A 785 2.51 -14.76 -26.96
CA LEU A 785 3.26 -16.03 -27.10
C LEU A 785 4.42 -15.91 -28.10
N THR A 786 4.27 -15.09 -29.14
CA THR A 786 5.36 -14.78 -30.08
C THR A 786 6.54 -14.19 -29.33
N ASP A 787 6.29 -13.18 -28.52
CA ASP A 787 7.33 -12.46 -27.77
C ASP A 787 7.98 -13.37 -26.73
N CYS A 788 7.22 -14.27 -26.11
CA CYS A 788 7.76 -15.31 -25.22
C CYS A 788 8.80 -16.18 -25.92
N VAL A 789 8.51 -16.64 -27.15
CA VAL A 789 9.43 -17.48 -27.93
C VAL A 789 10.68 -16.70 -28.34
N HIS A 790 10.50 -15.44 -28.79
CA HIS A 790 11.62 -14.57 -29.15
C HIS A 790 12.53 -14.30 -27.94
N LEU A 791 11.96 -14.02 -26.77
CA LEU A 791 12.71 -13.79 -25.53
C LEU A 791 13.42 -15.05 -25.05
N ASP A 792 12.77 -16.21 -25.04
CA ASP A 792 13.41 -17.48 -24.68
C ASP A 792 14.59 -17.79 -25.62
N THR A 793 14.45 -17.49 -26.91
CA THR A 793 15.53 -17.65 -27.90
C THR A 793 16.67 -16.66 -27.65
N ALA A 794 16.35 -15.38 -27.40
CA ALA A 794 17.33 -14.33 -27.12
C ALA A 794 18.11 -14.59 -25.81
N ARG A 795 17.46 -15.19 -24.81
CA ARG A 795 18.08 -15.63 -23.55
C ARG A 795 18.94 -16.88 -23.70
N GLY A 796 19.06 -17.45 -24.90
CA GLY A 796 19.84 -18.66 -25.17
C GLY A 796 19.23 -19.92 -24.56
N LEU A 797 17.96 -19.90 -24.15
CA LEU A 797 17.34 -21.02 -23.40
C LEU A 797 16.94 -22.20 -24.28
N ARG A 798 17.00 -22.02 -25.61
CA ARG A 798 16.95 -23.12 -26.58
C ARG A 798 18.32 -23.73 -26.87
N ASP A 799 19.41 -23.11 -26.41
CA ASP A 799 20.76 -23.60 -26.64
C ASP A 799 21.10 -24.70 -25.62
N PRO A 800 21.48 -25.92 -26.07
CA PRO A 800 21.87 -27.00 -25.17
C PRO A 800 23.11 -26.70 -24.31
N THR A 801 23.89 -25.66 -24.66
CA THR A 801 25.12 -25.27 -23.95
C THR A 801 24.92 -24.20 -22.87
N ALA A 802 23.75 -23.55 -22.81
CA ALA A 802 23.48 -22.48 -21.86
C ALA A 802 23.39 -22.99 -20.40
N PRO A 803 23.80 -22.18 -19.40
CA PRO A 803 23.66 -22.55 -18.00
C PRO A 803 22.18 -22.79 -17.65
N LYS A 804 21.88 -24.02 -17.23
CA LYS A 804 20.54 -24.46 -16.81
C LYS A 804 19.99 -23.52 -15.74
N PHE A 805 18.68 -23.25 -15.76
CA PHE A 805 17.84 -22.40 -14.88
C PHE A 805 18.07 -22.47 -13.35
N PHE A 806 19.29 -22.36 -12.86
CA PHE A 806 19.63 -22.44 -11.44
C PHE A 806 18.95 -21.29 -10.68
N PHE A 807 18.79 -20.14 -11.32
CA PHE A 807 18.08 -19.00 -10.76
C PHE A 807 16.59 -19.25 -10.50
N LEU A 808 15.96 -20.31 -11.03
CA LEU A 808 14.56 -20.68 -10.78
C LEU A 808 14.40 -21.70 -9.64
N ASP A 809 15.49 -22.34 -9.23
CA ASP A 809 15.45 -23.39 -8.22
C ASP A 809 15.33 -22.76 -6.82
N ASN A 810 14.28 -23.14 -6.08
CA ASN A 810 13.98 -22.68 -4.71
C ASN A 810 13.76 -21.17 -4.51
N VAL A 811 13.52 -20.39 -5.57
CA VAL A 811 13.23 -18.94 -5.51
C VAL A 811 12.06 -18.62 -4.59
N TYR A 812 10.97 -19.37 -4.73
CA TYR A 812 9.73 -19.16 -4.00
C TYR A 812 9.71 -19.85 -2.63
N ARG A 813 10.86 -20.27 -2.11
CA ARG A 813 10.93 -20.85 -0.77
C ARG A 813 10.67 -19.78 0.27
N GLN A 814 9.80 -20.07 1.24
CA GLN A 814 9.46 -19.12 2.30
C GLN A 814 10.72 -18.67 3.05
N PRO A 815 10.88 -17.35 3.31
CA PRO A 815 12.09 -16.82 3.96
C PRO A 815 12.41 -17.48 5.31
N ALA A 816 11.37 -17.83 6.08
CA ALA A 816 11.51 -18.48 7.37
C ALA A 816 12.15 -19.88 7.29
N LEU A 817 12.03 -20.59 6.16
CA LEU A 817 12.63 -21.91 5.97
C LEU A 817 14.13 -21.83 5.59
N ASN A 818 14.58 -20.70 5.06
CA ASN A 818 15.99 -20.46 4.73
C ASN A 818 16.84 -20.22 5.99
N GLN A 819 16.18 -19.98 7.12
CA GLN A 819 16.79 -19.58 8.38
C GLN A 819 17.31 -20.75 9.25
N ARG A 820 17.61 -21.90 8.64
CA ARG A 820 18.05 -23.14 9.31
C ARG A 820 19.39 -23.02 10.03
N VAL A 821 20.30 -22.21 9.50
CA VAL A 821 21.63 -22.01 10.09
C VAL A 821 21.50 -21.26 11.42
N PRO A 822 22.20 -21.69 12.49
CA PRO A 822 22.19 -20.96 13.74
C PRO A 822 22.79 -19.57 13.54
N ILE A 823 22.06 -18.56 14.03
CA ILE A 823 22.50 -17.18 13.98
C ILE A 823 23.37 -16.90 15.20
N ARG A 824 24.52 -16.25 15.00
CA ARG A 824 25.37 -15.71 16.06
C ARG A 824 25.27 -14.18 16.09
N ALA A 825 25.61 -13.58 17.23
CA ALA A 825 25.84 -12.14 17.29
C ALA A 825 27.08 -11.80 16.47
N ASP A 826 27.01 -10.74 15.68
CA ASP A 826 28.15 -10.31 14.88
C ASP A 826 29.03 -9.36 15.70
N TYR A 827 30.15 -9.90 16.19
CA TYR A 827 31.11 -9.19 17.04
C TYR A 827 31.96 -8.19 16.24
N ARG A 828 32.02 -8.29 14.89
CA ARG A 828 32.82 -7.37 14.05
C ARG A 828 32.24 -5.95 14.06
N MET A 829 30.95 -5.82 14.32
CA MET A 829 30.24 -4.54 14.41
C MET A 829 30.56 -3.71 15.66
N LEU A 830 31.32 -4.27 16.60
CA LEU A 830 31.68 -3.66 17.89
C LEU A 830 32.97 -2.83 17.78
N VAL A 831 33.88 -3.18 16.86
CA VAL A 831 35.16 -2.48 16.68
C VAL A 831 34.95 -1.07 16.11
N ASN A 832 35.48 -0.05 16.78
CA ASN A 832 35.35 1.37 16.40
C ASN A 832 35.87 1.73 14.99
N ASP A 833 36.73 0.91 14.39
CA ASP A 833 37.38 1.15 13.07
C ASP A 833 36.73 0.43 11.88
N TYR A 834 35.55 -0.17 12.04
CA TYR A 834 34.89 -0.88 10.94
C TYR A 834 34.21 0.09 9.95
N ASN A 835 34.99 0.67 9.03
CA ASN A 835 34.51 1.51 7.93
C ASN A 835 33.85 0.70 6.81
N ASP A 836 32.87 1.28 6.09
CA ASP A 836 32.19 0.62 4.96
C ASP A 836 33.15 0.24 3.82
N GLU A 837 34.26 0.96 3.66
CA GLU A 837 35.27 0.71 2.62
C GLU A 837 36.08 -0.58 2.86
N THR A 838 36.31 -0.96 4.12
CA THR A 838 37.04 -2.21 4.46
C THR A 838 36.14 -3.44 4.39
N ALA A 839 34.82 -3.30 4.55
CA ALA A 839 33.86 -4.40 4.45
C ALA A 839 33.63 -4.89 3.00
N LEU A 840 33.73 -3.97 2.02
CA LEU A 840 33.58 -4.29 0.60
C LEU A 840 34.86 -4.84 -0.03
N THR A 841 36.02 -4.66 0.62
CA THR A 841 37.34 -5.05 0.11
C THR A 841 37.91 -6.33 0.73
N SER A 842 37.30 -6.89 1.78
CA SER A 842 37.78 -8.12 2.41
C SER A 842 36.90 -9.35 2.11
N PRO A 843 37.18 -10.11 1.04
CA PRO A 843 36.86 -11.53 1.05
C PRO A 843 37.87 -12.21 2.00
N GLU A 844 37.41 -13.08 2.89
CA GLU A 844 38.28 -14.01 3.63
C GLU A 844 39.30 -13.40 4.61
N ILE A 845 38.86 -13.00 5.80
CA ILE A 845 39.70 -13.17 7.00
C ILE A 845 38.82 -13.69 8.15
N HIS A 846 38.89 -14.99 8.39
CA HIS A 846 38.64 -15.54 9.72
C HIS A 846 39.77 -15.02 10.61
N SER A 847 39.47 -14.07 11.50
CA SER A 847 40.47 -13.58 12.45
C SER A 847 40.98 -14.75 13.28
N ALA A 848 42.29 -14.81 13.54
CA ALA A 848 42.91 -15.82 14.40
C ALA A 848 42.30 -15.84 15.84
N GLU A 849 41.62 -14.77 16.24
CA GLU A 849 40.84 -14.73 17.49
C GLU A 849 39.60 -15.64 17.47
N ASP A 850 39.03 -15.90 16.28
CA ASP A 850 37.93 -16.87 16.11
C ASP A 850 38.41 -18.32 16.28
N GLN A 851 39.71 -18.63 16.24
CA GLN A 851 40.24 -19.97 16.55
C GLN A 851 40.51 -20.17 18.05
N HIS A 852 40.84 -19.10 18.76
CA HIS A 852 41.24 -19.16 20.17
C HIS A 852 40.05 -19.33 21.15
N LEU A 853 38.83 -19.05 20.69
CA LEU A 853 37.59 -19.27 21.43
C LEU A 853 36.95 -20.67 21.22
N PHE A 854 37.46 -21.46 20.27
CA PHE A 854 36.96 -22.82 19.97
C PHE A 854 37.76 -23.95 20.62
N THR A 855 38.84 -23.63 21.35
CA THR A 855 39.64 -24.64 22.06
C THR A 855 39.25 -24.83 23.52
N SER A 856 38.28 -24.08 24.06
CA SER A 856 37.84 -24.23 25.47
C SER A 856 36.46 -24.85 25.65
N VAL A 857 35.87 -25.43 24.61
CA VAL A 857 34.66 -26.28 24.71
C VAL A 857 34.88 -27.51 23.84
N VAL A 858 35.58 -28.48 24.42
CA VAL A 858 35.54 -29.91 24.06
C VAL A 858 34.88 -30.64 25.21
#